data_AF-A0A1X2LC37-F1
#
_entry.id   AF-A0A1X2LC37-F1
#
_cell.length_a   1.000
_cell.length_b   1.000
_cell.length_c   1.000
_cell.angle_alpha   90.00
_cell.angle_beta   90.00
_cell.angle_gamma   90.00
#
_symmetry.space_group_name_H-M   'P 1'
#
loop_
_entity.id
_entity.type
_entity.pdbx_description
1 polymer ?
#
loop_
_entity_poly.entity_id
_entity_poly.type
_entity_poly.pdbx_seq_one_letter_code
_entity_poly.pdbx_strand_id
1 'polypeptide(L)'
;MFRGRPQRKLDGVLHRIQDDDLRRGLIEVFALARRRAEAREIDVVVLAARRLACVYQLLVANGMHPLEDVCEVISDRFLDVPGKWKWSRVLLLDDSVVVGTTLLRIYAEIEARLPQGGSVECVAVCIDSEQKADYLVDAVKLEGLQKRSSAEVARFAEQVVATLFAEGMPLFSDFPTTTVIHTTEERWLRYLSHENWYAADVTAPVFGDPGQLCYTQVPTDLTVRRILGRLPQEVAQLIDIMKLRSYVRFGGDRQVRVRIVPIAMLSPCSTSQLDAALIAITNSRSVVDNMGSVQLASDQWSPVARHRLVQMYVATCVLEEALAAADQGNPELATARLDPLHVRMYFGSYAPLIDKLIDGITEGYRGRKCDEQYAVTRAPIARPSSSPLLREPLLRKLLSENREIIASTGTPIRPSAGEVSKVGLIFGHAICSVFGQINEVYEAAQRSAIRAMRTLAEYEDRFASGREQRVLSQGITLRDLTAALLPDALLGSSWDRALITLGIDTGNDLGIIVPVTQYDETRDVVYRCYRIGETASLAMTPLTQAAETGEWDAYCRAANSGFPLKSVASTLATTAVTRAETTTPVGRLEELKSLIEKAVPGDILSQSDGEVVSIRDGFFSVQFDATGESQAQTVQMPLARLSDRDGRALQEGSLVVWTVFQRDADESFDRTSRVRVRHEPPLDDPQLAAAVAAVHAG
;
A
#
# COMPACT_ATOMS: atom_id res chain seq x y z
N MET A 1 1.84 -28.59 28.01
CA MET A 1 3.09 -29.28 28.38
C MET A 1 4.28 -28.72 27.56
N PHE A 2 4.56 -27.40 27.68
CA PHE A 2 5.63 -26.67 26.96
C PHE A 2 6.45 -25.78 27.93
N ARG A 3 6.62 -26.20 29.19
CA ARG A 3 7.30 -25.36 30.20
C ARG A 3 8.82 -25.41 30.01
N GLY A 4 9.42 -24.31 29.55
CA GLY A 4 10.83 -24.04 29.85
C GLY A 4 11.51 -22.93 29.07
N ARG A 5 11.74 -23.12 27.76
CA ARG A 5 12.70 -22.29 27.00
C ARG A 5 12.21 -21.73 25.65
N PRO A 6 11.55 -22.48 24.74
CA PRO A 6 11.14 -21.93 23.45
C PRO A 6 10.09 -20.82 23.58
N GLN A 7 9.14 -21.01 24.49
CA GLN A 7 8.05 -20.07 24.75
C GLN A 7 8.56 -18.70 25.22
N ARG A 8 9.62 -18.65 26.05
CA ARG A 8 10.22 -17.39 26.51
C ARG A 8 10.82 -16.56 25.38
N LYS A 9 11.38 -17.22 24.35
CA LYS A 9 11.97 -16.54 23.20
C LYS A 9 10.88 -15.93 22.30
N LEU A 10 9.80 -16.69 22.06
CA LEU A 10 8.65 -16.22 21.28
C LEU A 10 7.89 -15.12 22.02
N ASP A 11 7.71 -15.23 23.34
CA ASP A 11 7.14 -14.13 24.14
C ASP A 11 8.00 -12.87 24.05
N GLY A 12 9.33 -13.03 24.01
CA GLY A 12 10.28 -11.92 23.87
C GLY A 12 10.15 -11.17 22.56
N VAL A 13 9.85 -11.84 21.43
CA VAL A 13 9.67 -11.15 20.15
C VAL A 13 8.37 -10.34 20.12
N LEU A 14 7.36 -10.74 20.89
CA LEU A 14 6.06 -10.08 20.98
C LEU A 14 5.93 -9.10 22.16
N HIS A 15 7.03 -8.74 22.83
CA HIS A 15 7.02 -7.96 24.09
C HIS A 15 6.34 -6.58 24.01
N ARG A 16 6.21 -6.00 22.80
CA ARG A 16 5.50 -4.72 22.60
C ARG A 16 3.98 -4.85 22.72
N ILE A 17 3.46 -6.08 22.66
CA ILE A 17 2.06 -6.40 22.97
C ILE A 17 1.93 -6.48 24.49
N GLN A 18 1.29 -5.47 25.07
CA GLN A 18 1.23 -5.26 26.52
C GLN A 18 0.21 -6.16 27.21
N ASP A 19 -0.89 -6.50 26.55
CA ASP A 19 -1.86 -7.46 27.07
C ASP A 19 -1.26 -8.87 26.96
N ASP A 20 -0.88 -9.44 28.10
CA ASP A 20 -0.25 -10.75 28.21
C ASP A 20 -1.13 -11.88 27.68
N ASP A 21 -2.46 -11.77 27.76
CA ASP A 21 -3.37 -12.81 27.28
C ASP A 21 -3.51 -12.74 25.76
N LEU A 22 -3.58 -11.55 25.17
CA LEU A 22 -3.56 -11.39 23.71
C LEU A 22 -2.21 -11.79 23.11
N ARG A 23 -1.10 -11.43 23.77
CA ARG A 23 0.25 -11.85 23.37
C ARG A 23 0.38 -13.37 23.38
N ARG A 24 -0.05 -14.02 24.46
CA ARG A 24 -0.07 -15.50 24.55
C ARG A 24 -1.06 -16.13 23.56
N GLY A 25 -2.19 -15.46 23.31
CA GLY A 25 -3.19 -15.91 22.35
C GLY A 25 -2.65 -16.04 20.94
N LEU A 26 -1.78 -15.12 20.47
CA LEU A 26 -1.08 -15.23 19.18
C LEU A 26 -0.22 -16.50 19.07
N ILE A 27 0.44 -16.91 20.16
CA ILE A 27 1.21 -18.15 20.18
C ILE A 27 0.27 -19.36 20.27
N GLU A 28 -0.79 -19.26 21.07
CA GLU A 28 -1.73 -20.35 21.31
C GLU A 28 -2.54 -20.74 20.08
N VAL A 29 -2.94 -19.79 19.21
CA VAL A 29 -3.64 -20.14 17.95
C VAL A 29 -2.80 -21.05 17.05
N PHE A 30 -1.50 -20.79 16.94
CA PHE A 30 -0.60 -21.65 16.16
C PHE A 30 -0.28 -22.96 16.90
N ALA A 31 -0.18 -22.94 18.23
CA ALA A 31 -0.01 -24.16 19.02
C ALA A 31 -1.24 -25.07 18.92
N LEU A 32 -2.45 -24.51 18.90
CA LEU A 32 -3.70 -25.22 18.65
C LEU A 32 -3.69 -25.85 17.26
N ALA A 33 -3.38 -25.07 16.22
CA ALA A 33 -3.29 -25.55 14.85
C ALA A 33 -2.32 -26.73 14.72
N ARG A 34 -1.12 -26.63 15.30
CA ARG A 34 -0.15 -27.72 15.33
C ARG A 34 -0.71 -28.99 15.97
N ARG A 35 -1.30 -28.89 17.17
CA ARG A 35 -1.85 -30.06 17.88
C ARG A 35 -2.92 -30.78 17.06
N ARG A 36 -3.80 -30.00 16.42
CA ARG A 36 -4.86 -30.55 15.56
C ARG A 36 -4.31 -31.14 14.27
N ALA A 37 -3.31 -30.53 13.66
CA ALA A 37 -2.65 -31.07 12.46
C ALA A 37 -1.94 -32.41 12.78
N GLU A 38 -1.22 -32.48 13.88
CA GLU A 38 -0.54 -33.70 14.35
C GLU A 38 -1.54 -34.82 14.70
N ALA A 39 -2.69 -34.46 15.27
CA ALA A 39 -3.83 -35.37 15.49
C ALA A 39 -4.56 -35.74 14.19
N ARG A 40 -4.14 -35.18 13.04
CA ARG A 40 -4.79 -35.29 11.74
C ARG A 40 -6.26 -34.90 11.80
N GLU A 41 -6.60 -33.84 12.53
CA GLU A 41 -7.93 -33.24 12.58
C GLU A 41 -8.10 -32.13 11.53
N ILE A 42 -6.99 -31.56 11.06
CA ILE A 42 -6.97 -30.51 10.03
C ILE A 42 -5.97 -30.88 8.94
N ASP A 43 -6.27 -30.49 7.70
CA ASP A 43 -5.41 -30.72 6.55
C ASP A 43 -4.67 -29.44 6.13
N VAL A 44 -5.32 -28.29 6.34
CA VAL A 44 -4.80 -26.97 5.96
C VAL A 44 -5.19 -25.91 6.98
N VAL A 45 -4.28 -24.99 7.21
CA VAL A 45 -4.48 -23.76 7.98
C VAL A 45 -4.55 -22.59 7.00
N VAL A 46 -5.62 -21.80 7.10
CA VAL A 46 -5.79 -20.55 6.34
C VAL A 46 -5.60 -19.37 7.28
N LEU A 47 -4.66 -18.48 6.98
CA LEU A 47 -4.44 -17.24 7.72
C LEU A 47 -5.28 -16.13 7.08
N ALA A 48 -6.40 -15.79 7.72
CA ALA A 48 -7.42 -14.88 7.21
C ALA A 48 -6.93 -13.42 7.14
N ALA A 49 -6.21 -12.98 8.17
CA ALA A 49 -5.65 -11.65 8.25
C ALA A 49 -4.20 -11.61 7.77
N ARG A 50 -3.90 -10.57 6.99
CA ARG A 50 -2.53 -10.24 6.57
C ARG A 50 -1.58 -10.14 7.77
N ARG A 51 -2.02 -9.45 8.81
CA ARG A 51 -1.22 -9.19 10.01
C ARG A 51 -0.89 -10.50 10.73
N LEU A 52 -1.83 -11.44 10.83
CA LEU A 52 -1.56 -12.78 11.36
C LEU A 52 -0.55 -13.56 10.51
N ALA A 53 -0.62 -13.48 9.17
CA ALA A 53 0.37 -14.09 8.29
C ALA A 53 1.79 -13.52 8.48
N CYS A 54 1.90 -12.21 8.73
CA CYS A 54 3.17 -11.58 9.09
C CYS A 54 3.65 -12.00 10.49
N VAL A 55 2.75 -12.15 11.46
CA VAL A 55 3.09 -12.68 12.80
C VAL A 55 3.59 -14.12 12.71
N TYR A 56 2.95 -14.96 11.90
CA TYR A 56 3.39 -16.33 11.67
C TYR A 56 4.85 -16.38 11.16
N GLN A 57 5.15 -15.61 10.12
CA GLN A 57 6.52 -15.47 9.60
C GLN A 57 7.51 -14.98 10.68
N LEU A 58 7.10 -14.00 11.49
CA LEU A 58 7.92 -13.47 12.57
C LEU A 58 8.26 -14.55 13.60
N LEU A 59 7.26 -15.34 14.01
CA LEU A 59 7.43 -16.41 14.99
C LEU A 59 8.31 -17.54 14.43
N VAL A 60 8.11 -17.94 13.17
CA VAL A 60 8.98 -18.94 12.50
C VAL A 60 10.42 -18.45 12.43
N ALA A 61 10.64 -17.20 12.00
CA ALA A 61 11.98 -16.60 11.96
C ALA A 61 12.65 -16.51 13.34
N ASN A 62 11.87 -16.56 14.42
CA ASN A 62 12.35 -16.54 15.80
C ASN A 62 12.39 -17.91 16.48
N GLY A 63 12.19 -19.00 15.73
CA GLY A 63 12.39 -20.38 16.19
C GLY A 63 11.13 -21.12 16.58
N MET A 64 9.94 -20.63 16.21
CA MET A 64 8.75 -21.47 16.16
C MET A 64 8.93 -22.51 15.05
N HIS A 65 8.66 -23.78 15.33
CA HIS A 65 8.66 -24.79 14.28
C HIS A 65 7.57 -24.45 13.24
N PRO A 66 7.90 -24.46 11.94
CA PRO A 66 6.91 -24.21 10.88
C PRO A 66 5.78 -25.26 10.92
N LEU A 67 4.54 -24.81 10.81
CA LEU A 67 3.36 -25.66 10.69
C LEU A 67 3.36 -26.47 9.38
N GLU A 68 4.11 -26.02 8.36
CA GLU A 68 4.32 -26.71 7.08
C GLU A 68 4.92 -28.10 7.24
N ASP A 69 5.57 -28.39 8.38
CA ASP A 69 6.09 -29.72 8.70
C ASP A 69 4.97 -30.75 8.98
N VAL A 70 3.75 -30.30 9.29
CA VAL A 70 2.63 -31.16 9.73
C VAL A 70 1.32 -30.95 8.97
N CYS A 71 1.08 -29.77 8.39
CA CYS A 71 -0.07 -29.48 7.53
C CYS A 71 0.25 -28.39 6.51
N GLU A 72 -0.63 -28.15 5.54
CA GLU A 72 -0.44 -27.03 4.62
C GLU A 72 -0.82 -25.70 5.29
N VAL A 73 -0.10 -24.62 4.99
CA VAL A 73 -0.38 -23.27 5.53
C VAL A 73 -0.47 -22.31 4.37
N ILE A 74 -1.61 -21.64 4.27
CA ILE A 74 -1.88 -20.64 3.22
C ILE A 74 -2.46 -19.37 3.81
N SER A 75 -2.29 -18.26 3.10
CA SER A 75 -2.94 -16.98 3.38
C SER A 75 -4.23 -16.86 2.58
N ASP A 76 -5.06 -15.86 2.91
CA ASP A 76 -6.25 -15.50 2.12
C ASP A 76 -5.97 -15.27 0.64
N ARG A 77 -4.72 -14.95 0.25
CA ARG A 77 -4.31 -14.77 -1.15
C ARG A 77 -4.35 -16.05 -1.98
N PHE A 78 -4.21 -17.22 -1.34
CA PHE A 78 -4.32 -18.50 -2.05
C PHE A 78 -5.74 -18.75 -2.56
N LEU A 79 -6.75 -18.09 -1.97
CA LEU A 79 -8.12 -18.18 -2.45
C LEU A 79 -8.25 -17.66 -3.89
N ASP A 80 -7.39 -16.75 -4.32
CA ASP A 80 -7.39 -16.29 -5.72
C ASP A 80 -6.94 -17.40 -6.71
N VAL A 81 -6.41 -18.53 -6.23
CA VAL A 81 -6.08 -19.71 -7.03
C VAL A 81 -7.30 -20.64 -7.09
N PRO A 82 -7.81 -20.98 -8.28
CA PRO A 82 -9.04 -21.75 -8.52
C PRO A 82 -8.88 -23.24 -8.17
N GLY A 83 -10.00 -23.94 -8.25
CA GLY A 83 -10.05 -25.40 -8.28
C GLY A 83 -10.61 -25.99 -7.00
N LYS A 84 -11.04 -27.26 -7.10
CA LYS A 84 -11.48 -28.01 -5.94
C LYS A 84 -10.29 -28.22 -5.02
N TRP A 85 -10.50 -27.96 -3.74
CA TRP A 85 -9.47 -28.18 -2.75
C TRP A 85 -9.34 -29.69 -2.48
N LYS A 86 -8.08 -30.15 -2.39
CA LYS A 86 -7.77 -31.53 -1.97
C LYS A 86 -8.01 -31.74 -0.47
N TRP A 87 -8.12 -30.65 0.28
CA TRP A 87 -8.31 -30.64 1.73
C TRP A 87 -9.79 -30.78 2.05
N SER A 88 -10.09 -31.52 3.11
CA SER A 88 -11.47 -31.67 3.61
C SER A 88 -11.67 -30.93 4.93
N ARG A 89 -10.60 -30.64 5.68
CA ARG A 89 -10.68 -30.09 7.02
C ARG A 89 -9.80 -28.86 7.14
N VAL A 90 -10.45 -27.69 7.24
CA VAL A 90 -9.80 -26.39 7.20
C VAL A 90 -9.91 -25.71 8.54
N LEU A 91 -8.79 -25.20 9.05
CA LEU A 91 -8.76 -24.28 10.17
C LEU A 91 -8.45 -22.86 9.67
N LEU A 92 -9.43 -21.98 9.79
CA LEU A 92 -9.31 -20.56 9.47
C LEU A 92 -8.91 -19.79 10.73
N LEU A 93 -7.75 -19.14 10.69
CA LEU A 93 -7.21 -18.37 11.80
C LEU A 93 -7.24 -16.88 11.51
N ASP A 94 -7.63 -16.10 12.52
CA ASP A 94 -7.58 -14.64 12.51
C ASP A 94 -6.88 -14.11 13.78
N ASP A 95 -6.37 -12.88 13.74
CA ASP A 95 -5.82 -12.26 14.95
C ASP A 95 -6.89 -11.46 15.71
N SER A 96 -7.78 -10.76 15.03
CA SER A 96 -8.85 -10.01 15.69
C SER A 96 -10.06 -9.88 14.79
N VAL A 97 -11.24 -10.14 15.35
CA VAL A 97 -12.50 -9.98 14.62
C VAL A 97 -13.28 -8.80 15.20
N VAL A 98 -13.45 -7.75 14.39
CA VAL A 98 -14.23 -6.56 14.76
C VAL A 98 -15.71 -6.79 14.46
N VAL A 99 -16.09 -6.90 13.19
CA VAL A 99 -17.50 -7.11 12.79
C VAL A 99 -17.77 -8.54 12.30
N GLY A 100 -16.81 -9.17 11.61
CA GLY A 100 -16.94 -10.54 11.06
C GLY A 100 -17.16 -10.63 9.55
N THR A 101 -17.30 -9.51 8.84
CA THR A 101 -17.62 -9.50 7.40
C THR A 101 -16.53 -10.14 6.52
N THR A 102 -15.26 -9.80 6.74
CA THR A 102 -14.13 -10.40 6.01
C THR A 102 -14.05 -11.91 6.24
N LEU A 103 -14.24 -12.34 7.50
CA LEU A 103 -14.20 -13.74 7.90
C LEU A 103 -15.34 -14.53 7.26
N LEU A 104 -16.57 -14.00 7.26
CA LEU A 104 -17.71 -14.61 6.57
C LEU A 104 -17.44 -14.84 5.09
N ARG A 105 -16.91 -13.83 4.39
CA ARG A 105 -16.58 -13.94 2.96
C ARG A 105 -15.56 -15.06 2.71
N ILE A 106 -14.48 -15.08 3.49
CA ILE A 106 -13.43 -16.10 3.36
C ILE A 106 -13.99 -17.49 3.68
N TYR A 107 -14.79 -17.61 4.75
CA TYR A 107 -15.45 -18.87 5.12
C TYR A 107 -16.31 -19.41 3.97
N ALA A 108 -17.18 -18.59 3.41
CA ALA A 108 -18.08 -18.99 2.33
C ALA A 108 -17.31 -19.42 1.07
N GLU A 109 -16.23 -18.71 0.75
CA GLU A 109 -15.37 -19.04 -0.39
C GLU A 109 -14.64 -20.38 -0.20
N ILE A 110 -14.17 -20.68 1.02
CA ILE A 110 -13.56 -21.98 1.35
C ILE A 110 -14.61 -23.08 1.30
N GLU A 111 -15.76 -22.88 1.95
CA GLU A 111 -16.83 -23.87 2.03
C GLU A 111 -17.30 -24.31 0.64
N ALA A 112 -17.42 -23.37 -0.30
CA ALA A 112 -17.77 -23.65 -1.70
C ALA A 112 -16.74 -24.51 -2.45
N ARG A 113 -15.49 -24.59 -1.97
CA ARG A 113 -14.39 -25.34 -2.60
C ARG A 113 -14.13 -26.70 -1.97
N LEU A 114 -14.69 -26.95 -0.79
CA LEU A 114 -14.48 -28.20 -0.07
C LEU A 114 -15.23 -29.37 -0.74
N PRO A 115 -14.66 -30.59 -0.65
CA PRO A 115 -15.39 -31.80 -1.02
C PRO A 115 -16.62 -31.99 -0.11
N GLN A 116 -17.58 -32.79 -0.57
CA GLN A 116 -18.77 -33.12 0.21
C GLN A 116 -18.39 -33.72 1.57
N GLY A 117 -18.93 -33.17 2.65
CA GLY A 117 -18.63 -33.57 4.02
C GLY A 117 -17.36 -32.92 4.61
N GLY A 118 -16.73 -32.00 3.89
CA GLY A 118 -15.66 -31.16 4.43
C GLY A 118 -16.16 -30.20 5.51
N SER A 119 -15.24 -29.68 6.32
CA SER A 119 -15.50 -28.75 7.41
C SER A 119 -14.54 -27.57 7.42
N VAL A 120 -15.06 -26.41 7.80
CA VAL A 120 -14.28 -25.20 8.11
C VAL A 120 -14.53 -24.84 9.56
N GLU A 121 -13.46 -24.63 10.31
CA GLU A 121 -13.50 -24.14 11.69
C GLU A 121 -12.80 -22.79 11.77
N CYS A 122 -13.38 -21.83 12.50
CA CYS A 122 -12.82 -20.48 12.61
C CYS A 122 -12.35 -20.23 14.04
N VAL A 123 -11.09 -19.78 14.20
CA VAL A 123 -10.53 -19.38 15.48
C VAL A 123 -9.89 -18.00 15.36
N ALA A 124 -10.13 -17.11 16.31
CA ALA A 124 -9.46 -15.82 16.40
C ALA A 124 -8.79 -15.64 17.76
N VAL A 125 -7.67 -14.90 17.80
CA VAL A 125 -7.05 -14.54 19.08
C VAL A 125 -8.00 -13.71 19.93
N CYS A 126 -8.67 -12.71 19.36
CA CYS A 126 -9.72 -11.97 20.06
C CYS A 126 -10.91 -11.57 19.19
N ILE A 127 -12.03 -11.31 19.86
CA ILE A 127 -13.25 -10.78 19.26
C ILE A 127 -13.62 -9.48 19.98
N ASP A 128 -13.95 -8.45 19.20
CA ASP A 128 -14.48 -7.18 19.70
C ASP A 128 -15.89 -7.38 20.27
N SER A 129 -16.02 -7.29 21.59
CA SER A 129 -17.30 -7.51 22.28
C SER A 129 -18.33 -6.42 22.04
N GLU A 130 -17.91 -5.26 21.55
CA GLU A 130 -18.77 -4.09 21.35
C GLU A 130 -19.18 -3.95 19.87
N GLN A 131 -18.30 -4.26 18.92
CA GLN A 131 -18.53 -4.05 17.49
C GLN A 131 -18.97 -5.31 16.73
N LYS A 132 -18.81 -6.51 17.31
CA LYS A 132 -19.18 -7.74 16.62
C LYS A 132 -20.65 -7.76 16.21
N ALA A 133 -20.89 -8.24 14.99
CA ALA A 133 -22.23 -8.61 14.57
C ALA A 133 -22.44 -10.09 14.90
N ASP A 134 -23.26 -10.38 15.91
CA ASP A 134 -23.48 -11.74 16.42
C ASP A 134 -23.88 -12.71 15.29
N TYR A 135 -24.80 -12.30 14.42
CA TYR A 135 -25.25 -13.13 13.31
C TYR A 135 -24.15 -13.48 12.30
N LEU A 136 -23.10 -12.66 12.17
CA LEU A 136 -21.94 -12.96 11.30
C LEU A 136 -20.98 -13.94 12.00
N VAL A 137 -20.69 -13.68 13.28
CA VAL A 137 -19.81 -14.51 14.11
C VAL A 137 -20.38 -15.92 14.29
N ASP A 138 -21.69 -16.01 14.50
CA ASP A 138 -22.41 -17.28 14.67
C ASP A 138 -22.47 -18.07 13.36
N ALA A 139 -22.67 -17.39 12.21
CA ALA A 139 -22.72 -18.02 10.89
C ALA A 139 -21.44 -18.80 10.55
N VAL A 140 -20.28 -18.29 10.97
CA VAL A 140 -18.97 -18.95 10.77
C VAL A 140 -18.51 -19.77 11.97
N LYS A 141 -19.34 -19.90 13.02
CA LYS A 141 -19.05 -20.62 14.26
C LYS A 141 -17.71 -20.22 14.88
N LEU A 142 -17.42 -18.92 14.91
CA LEU A 142 -16.12 -18.41 15.33
C LEU A 142 -15.87 -18.64 16.83
N GLU A 143 -14.75 -19.30 17.14
CA GLU A 143 -14.20 -19.40 18.49
C GLU A 143 -13.17 -18.29 18.73
N GLY A 144 -13.50 -17.35 19.63
CA GLY A 144 -12.54 -16.33 20.09
C GLY A 144 -11.84 -16.80 21.35
N LEU A 145 -10.50 -16.87 21.33
CA LEU A 145 -9.74 -17.19 22.55
C LEU A 145 -9.96 -16.14 23.64
N GLN A 146 -10.18 -14.88 23.23
CA GLN A 146 -10.42 -13.75 24.11
C GLN A 146 -11.58 -12.88 23.61
N LYS A 147 -12.25 -12.20 24.54
CA LYS A 147 -13.18 -11.10 24.25
C LYS A 147 -12.58 -9.80 24.79
N ARG A 148 -12.67 -8.72 24.02
CA ARG A 148 -12.06 -7.42 24.34
C ARG A 148 -12.95 -6.27 23.86
N SER A 149 -12.87 -5.11 24.50
CA SER A 149 -13.53 -3.88 24.06
C SER A 149 -12.95 -3.35 22.73
N SER A 150 -13.67 -2.45 22.05
CA SER A 150 -13.18 -1.87 20.78
C SER A 150 -11.81 -1.19 20.96
N ALA A 151 -11.62 -0.49 22.08
CA ALA A 151 -10.40 0.23 22.38
C ALA A 151 -9.21 -0.71 22.63
N GLU A 152 -9.46 -1.85 23.28
CA GLU A 152 -8.43 -2.88 23.50
C GLU A 152 -8.06 -3.60 22.20
N VAL A 153 -9.04 -3.91 21.33
CA VAL A 153 -8.78 -4.50 20.01
C VAL A 153 -7.99 -3.54 19.13
N ALA A 154 -8.35 -2.25 19.10
CA ALA A 154 -7.61 -1.23 18.35
C ALA A 154 -6.16 -1.08 18.86
N ARG A 155 -5.97 -1.07 20.18
CA ARG A 155 -4.63 -1.02 20.79
C ARG A 155 -3.82 -2.28 20.48
N PHE A 156 -4.45 -3.46 20.52
CA PHE A 156 -3.81 -4.71 20.14
C PHE A 156 -3.37 -4.69 18.68
N ALA A 157 -4.23 -4.24 17.78
CA ALA A 157 -3.92 -4.05 16.37
C ALA A 157 -2.68 -3.16 16.16
N GLU A 158 -2.63 -2.01 16.83
CA GLU A 158 -1.49 -1.09 16.81
C GLU A 158 -0.21 -1.74 17.34
N GLN A 159 -0.29 -2.43 18.49
CA GLN A 159 0.87 -3.09 19.11
C GLN A 159 1.41 -4.25 18.27
N VAL A 160 0.55 -5.00 17.57
CA VAL A 160 1.00 -6.04 16.65
C VAL A 160 1.74 -5.41 15.47
N VAL A 161 1.21 -4.33 14.87
CA VAL A 161 1.90 -3.64 13.78
C VAL A 161 3.24 -3.05 14.26
N ALA A 162 3.27 -2.41 15.42
CA ALA A 162 4.50 -1.89 16.03
C ALA A 162 5.54 -3.00 16.28
N THR A 163 5.08 -4.19 16.69
CA THR A 163 5.92 -5.38 16.86
C THR A 163 6.53 -5.83 15.53
N LEU A 164 5.69 -5.96 14.49
CA LEU A 164 6.15 -6.33 13.15
C LEU A 164 7.16 -5.33 12.60
N PHE A 165 6.87 -4.03 12.73
CA PHE A 165 7.77 -2.96 12.30
C PHE A 165 9.12 -3.01 13.01
N ALA A 166 9.12 -3.14 14.35
CA ALA A 166 10.33 -3.20 15.16
C ALA A 166 11.22 -4.42 14.84
N GLU A 167 10.60 -5.52 14.42
CA GLU A 167 11.30 -6.75 14.02
C GLU A 167 11.62 -6.79 12.52
N GLY A 168 11.42 -5.67 11.81
CA GLY A 168 11.66 -5.54 10.38
C GLY A 168 10.83 -6.49 9.54
N MET A 169 9.62 -6.82 10.00
CA MET A 169 8.69 -7.69 9.29
C MET A 169 7.71 -6.84 8.46
N PRO A 170 7.78 -6.88 7.12
CA PRO A 170 6.86 -6.14 6.26
C PRO A 170 5.39 -6.50 6.43
N LEU A 171 4.54 -5.48 6.38
CA LEU A 171 3.10 -5.60 6.12
C LEU A 171 2.76 -5.70 4.61
N PHE A 172 3.76 -5.75 3.74
CA PHE A 172 3.61 -5.92 2.29
C PHE A 172 3.39 -7.40 1.89
N SER A 173 2.37 -8.08 2.42
CA SER A 173 2.14 -9.51 2.11
C SER A 173 1.87 -9.81 0.63
N ASP A 174 1.55 -8.79 -0.16
CA ASP A 174 1.29 -8.88 -1.59
C ASP A 174 2.56 -8.87 -2.45
N PHE A 175 3.72 -8.61 -1.85
CA PHE A 175 5.01 -8.53 -2.52
C PHE A 175 5.96 -9.52 -1.86
N PRO A 176 6.81 -10.21 -2.63
CA PRO A 176 7.76 -11.14 -2.04
C PRO A 176 8.78 -10.36 -1.20
N THR A 177 9.35 -11.01 -0.20
CA THR A 177 10.32 -10.41 0.72
C THR A 177 11.58 -11.25 0.71
N THR A 178 12.74 -10.67 1.00
CA THR A 178 13.97 -11.46 1.13
C THR A 178 14.04 -12.10 2.51
N THR A 179 14.80 -13.19 2.58
CA THR A 179 15.39 -13.62 3.86
C THR A 179 16.20 -12.49 4.49
N VAL A 180 16.49 -12.60 5.80
CA VAL A 180 17.27 -11.57 6.52
C VAL A 180 18.69 -11.56 6.00
N ILE A 181 19.13 -10.41 5.51
CA ILE A 181 20.49 -10.16 5.06
C ILE A 181 21.27 -9.58 6.23
N HIS A 182 22.41 -10.19 6.54
CA HIS A 182 23.34 -9.72 7.55
C HIS A 182 24.50 -8.98 6.87
N THR A 183 24.71 -7.72 7.23
CA THR A 183 25.75 -6.86 6.65
C THR A 183 26.29 -5.90 7.72
N THR A 184 27.28 -5.08 7.37
CA THR A 184 27.70 -3.95 8.20
C THR A 184 27.03 -2.65 7.77
N GLU A 185 26.97 -1.68 8.67
CA GLU A 185 26.46 -0.33 8.41
C GLU A 185 27.20 0.34 7.26
N GLU A 186 28.53 0.27 7.23
CA GLU A 186 29.33 0.86 6.15
C GLU A 186 28.94 0.29 4.77
N ARG A 187 28.82 -1.04 4.67
CA ARG A 187 28.44 -1.69 3.41
C ARG A 187 27.00 -1.38 3.01
N TRP A 188 26.10 -1.26 3.97
CA TRP A 188 24.72 -0.88 3.72
C TRP A 188 24.60 0.56 3.22
N LEU A 189 25.28 1.51 3.87
CA LEU A 189 25.30 2.91 3.43
C LEU A 189 25.94 3.04 2.05
N ARG A 190 27.01 2.29 1.75
CA ARG A 190 27.60 2.25 0.40
C ARG A 190 26.59 1.78 -0.65
N TYR A 191 25.81 0.75 -0.35
CA TYR A 191 24.76 0.27 -1.23
C TYR A 191 23.65 1.33 -1.45
N LEU A 192 23.21 2.01 -0.39
CA LEU A 192 22.23 3.09 -0.51
C LEU A 192 22.74 4.28 -1.33
N SER A 193 24.05 4.53 -1.35
CA SER A 193 24.68 5.61 -2.12
C SER A 193 24.76 5.35 -3.63
N HIS A 194 24.31 4.20 -4.12
CA HIS A 194 24.51 3.81 -5.51
C HIS A 194 23.74 4.75 -6.48
N GLU A 195 24.43 5.33 -7.46
CA GLU A 195 23.89 6.35 -8.39
C GLU A 195 22.67 5.91 -9.23
N ASN A 196 22.54 4.62 -9.52
CA ASN A 196 21.42 4.00 -10.21
C ASN A 196 20.08 4.04 -9.43
N TRP A 197 20.10 4.42 -8.16
CA TRP A 197 18.93 4.42 -7.28
C TRP A 197 18.87 5.69 -6.43
N TYR A 198 17.69 6.32 -6.39
CA TYR A 198 17.38 7.37 -5.43
C TYR A 198 16.93 6.73 -4.12
N ALA A 199 17.45 7.20 -2.99
CA ALA A 199 17.08 6.66 -1.67
C ALA A 199 16.21 7.65 -0.88
N ALA A 200 15.09 7.15 -0.35
CA ALA A 200 14.21 7.88 0.55
C ALA A 200 14.18 7.21 1.92
N ASP A 201 14.26 7.99 3.01
CA ASP A 201 13.94 7.54 4.36
C ASP A 201 12.43 7.72 4.57
N VAL A 202 11.72 6.60 4.66
CA VAL A 202 10.27 6.49 4.83
C VAL A 202 9.91 5.96 6.22
N THR A 203 10.84 6.01 7.17
CA THR A 203 10.68 5.46 8.52
C THR A 203 9.41 6.00 9.18
N ALA A 204 8.56 5.08 9.63
CA ALA A 204 7.28 5.39 10.25
C ALA A 204 7.46 6.23 11.52
N PRO A 205 6.80 7.41 11.62
CA PRO A 205 7.09 8.37 12.67
C PRO A 205 6.60 7.95 14.07
N VAL A 206 5.59 7.08 14.14
CA VAL A 206 4.94 6.69 15.40
C VAL A 206 5.73 5.61 16.16
N PHE A 207 6.41 4.71 15.46
CA PHE A 207 7.06 3.54 16.07
C PHE A 207 8.57 3.70 16.27
N GLY A 208 9.07 4.93 16.21
CA GLY A 208 10.49 5.30 16.16
C GLY A 208 11.35 4.62 17.24
N ASP A 209 11.81 3.42 16.94
CA ASP A 209 12.96 2.79 17.56
C ASP A 209 14.18 3.33 16.81
N PRO A 210 15.10 4.06 17.46
CA PRO A 210 16.28 4.61 16.79
C PRO A 210 17.14 3.55 16.08
N GLY A 211 17.00 2.28 16.47
CA GLY A 211 17.66 1.14 15.84
C GLY A 211 16.95 0.59 14.60
N GLN A 212 15.75 1.07 14.26
CA GLN A 212 14.94 0.55 13.15
C GLN A 212 14.63 1.67 12.14
N LEU A 213 15.14 1.53 10.91
CA LEU A 213 14.90 2.47 9.82
C LEU A 213 14.26 1.76 8.63
N CYS A 214 13.48 2.50 7.85
CA CYS A 214 12.89 2.02 6.62
C CYS A 214 13.28 2.93 5.46
N TYR A 215 13.84 2.34 4.42
CA TYR A 215 14.23 3.05 3.21
C TYR A 215 13.43 2.56 2.01
N THR A 216 13.11 3.48 1.10
CA THR A 216 12.60 3.15 -0.23
C THR A 216 13.63 3.59 -1.27
N GLN A 217 14.09 2.66 -2.09
CA GLN A 217 14.96 2.95 -3.23
C GLN A 217 14.14 2.97 -4.52
N VAL A 218 14.20 4.08 -5.25
CA VAL A 218 13.52 4.27 -6.54
C VAL A 218 14.58 4.24 -7.63
N PRO A 219 14.47 3.37 -8.66
CA PRO A 219 15.45 3.32 -9.74
C PRO A 219 15.43 4.63 -10.53
N THR A 220 16.58 5.10 -11.00
CA THR A 220 16.64 6.24 -11.94
C THR A 220 15.97 5.88 -13.28
N ASP A 221 15.63 6.86 -14.11
CA ASP A 221 15.05 6.60 -15.44
C ASP A 221 15.97 5.77 -16.34
N LEU A 222 17.30 5.84 -16.14
CA LEU A 222 18.26 4.99 -16.82
C LEU A 222 18.15 3.53 -16.34
N THR A 223 18.12 3.32 -15.03
CA THR A 223 17.95 1.99 -14.43
C THR A 223 16.59 1.38 -14.80
N VAL A 224 15.52 2.18 -14.83
CA VAL A 224 14.20 1.75 -15.33
C VAL A 224 14.31 1.23 -16.75
N ARG A 225 14.91 1.99 -17.67
CA ARG A 225 15.10 1.55 -19.07
C ARG A 225 15.91 0.27 -19.17
N ARG A 226 16.97 0.13 -18.36
CA ARG A 226 17.79 -1.09 -18.30
C ARG A 226 17.00 -2.30 -17.84
N ILE A 227 16.16 -2.14 -16.82
CA ILE A 227 15.27 -3.22 -16.34
C ILE A 227 14.32 -3.61 -17.47
N LEU A 228 13.58 -2.63 -18.01
CA LEU A 228 12.55 -2.89 -19.00
C LEU A 228 13.11 -3.50 -20.29
N GLY A 229 14.29 -3.07 -20.76
CA GLY A 229 14.96 -3.60 -21.94
C GLY A 229 15.46 -5.06 -21.81
N ARG A 230 15.37 -5.65 -20.61
CA ARG A 230 15.65 -7.08 -20.37
C ARG A 230 14.39 -7.93 -20.23
N LEU A 231 13.22 -7.31 -20.03
CA LEU A 231 11.96 -8.03 -19.86
C LEU A 231 11.31 -8.33 -21.22
N PRO A 232 10.46 -9.36 -21.32
CA PRO A 232 9.58 -9.51 -22.48
C PRO A 232 8.70 -8.26 -22.66
N GLN A 233 8.42 -7.90 -23.91
CA GLN A 233 7.67 -6.67 -24.25
C GLN A 233 6.32 -6.61 -23.56
N GLU A 234 5.63 -7.75 -23.55
CA GLU A 234 4.29 -7.95 -23.00
C GLU A 234 4.24 -7.67 -21.50
N VAL A 235 5.36 -7.93 -20.80
CA VAL A 235 5.52 -7.63 -19.38
C VAL A 235 5.95 -6.17 -19.18
N ALA A 236 6.96 -5.72 -19.93
CA ALA A 236 7.55 -4.39 -19.79
C ALA A 236 6.51 -3.27 -19.93
N GLN A 237 5.57 -3.42 -20.87
CA GLN A 237 4.51 -2.45 -21.13
C GLN A 237 3.48 -2.30 -19.99
N LEU A 238 3.41 -3.27 -19.07
CA LEU A 238 2.45 -3.27 -17.95
C LEU A 238 3.01 -2.59 -16.71
N ILE A 239 4.31 -2.31 -16.64
CA ILE A 239 4.95 -1.80 -15.42
C ILE A 239 4.71 -0.30 -15.28
N ASP A 240 4.16 0.13 -14.15
CA ASP A 240 3.99 1.54 -13.79
C ASP A 240 5.15 2.04 -12.90
N ILE A 241 5.36 1.36 -11.77
CA ILE A 241 6.33 1.75 -10.75
C ILE A 241 7.16 0.54 -10.32
N MET A 242 8.45 0.80 -10.09
CA MET A 242 9.39 -0.16 -9.51
C MET A 242 10.10 0.52 -8.35
N LYS A 243 10.29 -0.19 -7.24
CA LYS A 243 11.06 0.28 -6.08
C LYS A 243 11.50 -0.89 -5.21
N LEU A 244 12.41 -0.62 -4.27
CA LEU A 244 12.80 -1.56 -3.23
C LEU A 244 12.48 -0.95 -1.87
N ARG A 245 11.80 -1.70 -1.03
CA ARG A 245 11.55 -1.35 0.37
C ARG A 245 12.55 -2.08 1.25
N SER A 246 13.29 -1.39 2.10
CA SER A 246 14.30 -2.00 2.97
C SER A 246 13.95 -1.76 4.44
N TYR A 247 13.72 -2.82 5.20
CA TYR A 247 13.56 -2.80 6.66
C TYR A 247 14.93 -3.04 7.29
N VAL A 248 15.48 -2.03 7.95
CA VAL A 248 16.86 -2.02 8.42
C VAL A 248 16.87 -1.96 9.94
N ARG A 249 17.48 -2.97 10.56
CA ARG A 249 17.76 -2.99 11.99
C ARG A 249 19.25 -2.88 12.27
N PHE A 250 19.64 -1.83 12.96
CA PHE A 250 21.00 -1.66 13.47
C PHE A 250 21.15 -2.43 14.78
N GLY A 251 22.21 -3.24 14.87
CA GLY A 251 22.63 -3.96 16.07
C GLY A 251 23.89 -3.35 16.69
N GLY A 252 24.40 -4.01 17.74
CA GLY A 252 25.72 -3.71 18.28
C GLY A 252 26.84 -3.90 17.24
N ASP A 253 27.99 -3.28 17.47
CA ASP A 253 29.20 -3.44 16.64
C ASP A 253 29.01 -3.11 15.14
N ARG A 254 28.14 -2.12 14.83
CA ARG A 254 27.82 -1.69 13.45
C ARG A 254 27.24 -2.82 12.57
N GLN A 255 26.72 -3.88 13.18
CA GLN A 255 26.01 -4.93 12.46
C GLN A 255 24.63 -4.42 12.02
N VAL A 256 24.20 -4.83 10.84
CA VAL A 256 22.92 -4.43 10.26
C VAL A 256 22.21 -5.66 9.74
N ARG A 257 20.93 -5.77 10.07
CA ARG A 257 20.01 -6.75 9.51
C ARG A 257 19.07 -6.04 8.56
N VAL A 258 18.97 -6.53 7.32
CA VAL A 258 18.12 -5.93 6.30
C VAL A 258 17.15 -6.98 5.78
N ARG A 259 15.87 -6.62 5.64
CA ARG A 259 14.94 -7.33 4.74
C ARG A 259 14.57 -6.40 3.60
N ILE A 260 14.63 -6.90 2.37
CA ILE A 260 14.26 -6.15 1.16
C ILE A 260 12.92 -6.68 0.66
N VAL A 261 12.05 -5.77 0.25
CA VAL A 261 10.78 -6.05 -0.42
C VAL A 261 10.86 -5.41 -1.79
N PRO A 262 11.18 -6.17 -2.85
CA PRO A 262 11.05 -5.66 -4.20
C PRO A 262 9.57 -5.43 -4.54
N ILE A 263 9.27 -4.21 -4.98
CA ILE A 263 7.92 -3.78 -5.31
C ILE A 263 7.91 -3.41 -6.79
N ALA A 264 7.11 -4.13 -7.55
CA ALA A 264 6.71 -3.76 -8.90
C ALA A 264 5.21 -3.52 -8.88
N MET A 265 4.72 -2.40 -9.39
CA MET A 265 3.30 -2.13 -9.53
C MET A 265 2.97 -2.09 -11.01
N LEU A 266 1.97 -2.88 -11.39
CA LEU A 266 1.48 -2.87 -12.75
C LEU A 266 0.45 -1.74 -12.91
N SER A 267 0.45 -1.14 -14.09
CA SER A 267 -0.66 -0.31 -14.55
C SER A 267 -1.92 -1.18 -14.62
N PRO A 268 -3.11 -0.58 -14.46
CA PRO A 268 -4.34 -1.31 -14.73
C PRO A 268 -4.32 -1.93 -16.13
N CYS A 269 -4.67 -3.21 -16.22
CA CYS A 269 -4.53 -4.01 -17.43
C CYS A 269 -5.70 -4.98 -17.61
N SER A 270 -5.98 -5.37 -18.85
CA SER A 270 -6.99 -6.39 -19.14
C SER A 270 -6.51 -7.79 -18.79
N THR A 271 -7.43 -8.74 -18.66
CA THR A 271 -7.07 -10.16 -18.49
C THR A 271 -6.24 -10.69 -19.67
N SER A 272 -6.58 -10.29 -20.90
CA SER A 272 -5.84 -10.66 -22.10
C SER A 272 -4.40 -10.14 -22.11
N GLN A 273 -4.15 -8.94 -21.59
CA GLN A 273 -2.80 -8.40 -21.42
C GLN A 273 -1.99 -9.21 -20.39
N LEU A 274 -2.63 -9.63 -19.30
CA LEU A 274 -2.02 -10.51 -18.30
C LEU A 274 -1.67 -11.89 -18.88
N ASP A 275 -2.56 -12.46 -19.69
CA ASP A 275 -2.31 -13.75 -20.35
C ASP A 275 -1.13 -13.66 -21.32
N ALA A 276 -1.07 -12.61 -22.14
CA ALA A 276 0.07 -12.36 -23.02
C ALA A 276 1.38 -12.23 -22.22
N ALA A 277 1.36 -11.51 -21.10
CA ALA A 277 2.52 -11.37 -20.22
C ALA A 277 2.95 -12.72 -19.62
N LEU A 278 2.02 -13.53 -19.12
CA LEU A 278 2.32 -14.86 -18.55
C LEU A 278 2.82 -15.86 -19.60
N ILE A 279 2.27 -15.82 -20.81
CA ILE A 279 2.76 -16.63 -21.94
C ILE A 279 4.18 -16.22 -22.28
N ALA A 280 4.48 -14.92 -22.34
CA ALA A 280 5.83 -14.42 -22.62
C ALA A 280 6.84 -14.81 -21.53
N ILE A 281 6.42 -14.83 -20.26
CA ILE A 281 7.23 -15.29 -19.13
C ILE A 281 7.53 -16.79 -19.25
N THR A 282 6.48 -17.61 -19.41
CA THR A 282 6.60 -19.08 -19.41
C THR A 282 7.30 -19.63 -20.65
N ASN A 283 7.23 -18.94 -21.79
CA ASN A 283 7.95 -19.29 -23.02
C ASN A 283 9.40 -18.80 -23.05
N SER A 284 9.86 -18.07 -22.03
CA SER A 284 11.26 -17.64 -21.99
C SER A 284 12.18 -18.85 -21.83
N ARG A 285 13.25 -18.90 -22.64
CA ARG A 285 14.13 -20.09 -22.72
C ARG A 285 14.62 -20.59 -21.36
N SER A 286 15.11 -19.71 -20.50
CA SER A 286 15.60 -20.08 -19.17
C SER A 286 14.50 -20.65 -18.27
N VAL A 287 13.27 -20.14 -18.39
CA VAL A 287 12.12 -20.69 -17.66
C VAL A 287 11.75 -22.06 -18.21
N VAL A 288 11.71 -22.24 -19.53
CA VAL A 288 11.45 -23.55 -20.15
C VAL A 288 12.50 -24.58 -19.72
N ASP A 289 13.78 -24.21 -19.75
CA ASP A 289 14.89 -25.08 -19.36
C ASP A 289 14.80 -25.50 -17.87
N ASN A 290 14.40 -24.57 -16.98
CA ASN A 290 14.25 -24.85 -15.54
C ASN A 290 12.95 -25.61 -15.19
N MET A 291 11.85 -25.33 -15.89
CA MET A 291 10.55 -25.95 -15.65
C MET A 291 10.44 -27.35 -16.28
N GLY A 292 11.23 -27.63 -17.31
CA GLY A 292 11.19 -28.87 -18.07
C GLY A 292 9.83 -29.06 -18.76
N SER A 293 9.20 -30.22 -18.57
CA SER A 293 7.87 -30.51 -19.14
C SER A 293 6.70 -30.02 -18.28
N VAL A 294 6.95 -29.39 -17.13
CA VAL A 294 5.89 -28.97 -16.22
C VAL A 294 5.33 -27.62 -16.69
N GLN A 295 4.04 -27.58 -16.98
CA GLN A 295 3.35 -26.35 -17.34
C GLN A 295 2.66 -25.73 -16.13
N LEU A 296 2.74 -24.42 -16.02
CA LEU A 296 1.93 -23.66 -15.07
C LEU A 296 0.51 -23.52 -15.66
N ALA A 297 -0.47 -24.17 -15.05
CA ALA A 297 -1.88 -24.05 -15.42
C ALA A 297 -2.49 -22.71 -14.93
N SER A 298 -1.84 -21.60 -15.27
CA SER A 298 -2.25 -20.25 -14.85
C SER A 298 -3.48 -19.74 -15.60
N ASP A 299 -3.87 -20.38 -16.70
CA ASP A 299 -5.09 -20.10 -17.46
C ASP A 299 -6.36 -20.27 -16.63
N GLN A 300 -6.33 -21.19 -15.67
CA GLN A 300 -7.44 -21.39 -14.74
C GLN A 300 -7.47 -20.30 -13.67
N TRP A 301 -6.35 -19.62 -13.41
CA TRP A 301 -6.19 -18.74 -12.26
C TRP A 301 -7.05 -17.49 -12.36
N SER A 302 -7.52 -16.99 -11.20
CA SER A 302 -8.25 -15.72 -11.20
C SER A 302 -7.39 -14.61 -11.80
N PRO A 303 -8.00 -13.60 -12.45
CA PRO A 303 -7.28 -12.44 -12.95
C PRO A 303 -6.37 -11.79 -11.90
N VAL A 304 -6.82 -11.77 -10.64
CA VAL A 304 -6.08 -11.24 -9.50
C VAL A 304 -4.83 -12.08 -9.20
N ALA A 305 -4.93 -13.41 -9.16
CA ALA A 305 -3.77 -14.28 -8.96
C ALA A 305 -2.75 -14.16 -10.11
N ARG A 306 -3.21 -14.11 -11.36
CA ARG A 306 -2.37 -13.88 -12.55
C ARG A 306 -1.62 -12.56 -12.46
N HIS A 307 -2.30 -11.47 -12.10
CA HIS A 307 -1.68 -10.17 -11.90
C HIS A 307 -0.58 -10.21 -10.84
N ARG A 308 -0.82 -10.83 -9.67
CA ARG A 308 0.22 -10.95 -8.63
C ARG A 308 1.40 -11.83 -9.05
N LEU A 309 1.17 -12.86 -9.86
CA LEU A 309 2.26 -13.67 -10.42
C LEU A 309 3.15 -12.84 -11.35
N VAL A 310 2.57 -12.06 -12.27
CA VAL A 310 3.33 -11.12 -13.12
C VAL A 310 4.07 -10.09 -12.24
N GLN A 311 3.40 -9.58 -11.20
CA GLN A 311 4.00 -8.65 -10.25
C GLN A 311 5.24 -9.24 -9.56
N MET A 312 5.15 -10.50 -9.13
CA MET A 312 6.26 -11.22 -8.50
C MET A 312 7.40 -11.47 -9.48
N TYR A 313 7.10 -11.83 -10.74
CA TYR A 313 8.11 -11.93 -11.80
C TYR A 313 8.93 -10.63 -11.92
N VAL A 314 8.24 -9.50 -12.04
CA VAL A 314 8.91 -8.19 -12.18
C VAL A 314 9.66 -7.83 -10.91
N ALA A 315 9.08 -8.07 -9.73
CA ALA A 315 9.73 -7.82 -8.45
C ALA A 315 11.04 -8.61 -8.32
N THR A 316 11.08 -9.87 -8.74
CA THR A 316 12.31 -10.67 -8.80
C THR A 316 13.36 -10.01 -9.71
N CYS A 317 12.99 -9.58 -10.91
CA CYS A 317 13.91 -8.88 -11.82
C CYS A 317 14.43 -7.55 -11.24
N VAL A 318 13.57 -6.79 -10.56
CA VAL A 318 13.95 -5.54 -9.88
C VAL A 318 14.93 -5.79 -8.74
N LEU A 319 14.71 -6.86 -7.96
CA LEU A 319 15.65 -7.29 -6.92
C LEU A 319 17.01 -7.67 -7.54
N GLU A 320 17.00 -8.50 -8.57
CA GLU A 320 18.23 -8.94 -9.25
C GLU A 320 19.04 -7.77 -9.82
N GLU A 321 18.37 -6.79 -10.40
CA GLU A 321 19.02 -5.56 -10.87
C GLU A 321 19.69 -4.78 -9.72
N ALA A 322 19.03 -4.70 -8.58
CA ALA A 322 19.54 -4.01 -7.41
C ALA A 322 20.73 -4.75 -6.78
N LEU A 323 20.66 -6.08 -6.70
CA LEU A 323 21.72 -6.90 -6.14
C LEU A 323 22.96 -6.94 -7.03
N ALA A 324 22.79 -6.90 -8.36
CA ALA A 324 23.91 -6.76 -9.29
C ALA A 324 24.69 -5.46 -9.07
N ALA A 325 24.01 -4.39 -8.64
CA ALA A 325 24.65 -3.13 -8.26
C ALA A 325 25.41 -3.22 -6.92
N ALA A 326 25.04 -4.17 -6.03
CA ALA A 326 25.65 -4.39 -4.73
C ALA A 326 26.93 -5.25 -4.75
N ASP A 327 27.08 -6.11 -5.77
CA ASP A 327 28.16 -7.10 -5.87
C ASP A 327 29.57 -6.46 -5.95
N GLN A 328 29.64 -5.16 -6.26
CA GLN A 328 30.86 -4.34 -6.27
C GLN A 328 31.37 -3.95 -4.86
N GLY A 329 30.90 -4.59 -3.79
CA GLY A 329 31.38 -4.30 -2.44
C GLY A 329 30.58 -4.89 -1.26
N ASN A 330 29.51 -5.65 -1.51
CA ASN A 330 28.71 -6.29 -0.46
C ASN A 330 28.28 -7.72 -0.88
N PRO A 331 29.13 -8.75 -0.66
CA PRO A 331 28.83 -10.11 -1.09
C PRO A 331 27.62 -10.72 -0.38
N GLU A 332 27.32 -10.28 0.85
CA GLU A 332 26.15 -10.75 1.59
C GLU A 332 24.83 -10.32 0.91
N LEU A 333 24.78 -9.09 0.38
CA LEU A 333 23.64 -8.63 -0.43
C LEU A 333 23.47 -9.46 -1.70
N ALA A 334 24.56 -9.81 -2.40
CA ALA A 334 24.49 -10.61 -3.63
C ALA A 334 23.91 -12.04 -3.40
N THR A 335 23.99 -12.54 -2.17
CA THR A 335 23.38 -13.82 -1.77
C THR A 335 21.92 -13.71 -1.33
N ALA A 336 21.35 -12.51 -1.29
CA ALA A 336 19.95 -12.34 -0.91
C ALA A 336 19.02 -13.14 -1.83
N ARG A 337 18.05 -13.83 -1.24
CA ARG A 337 17.02 -14.60 -1.94
C ARG A 337 15.66 -14.27 -1.36
N LEU A 338 14.63 -14.41 -2.19
CA LEU A 338 13.25 -14.33 -1.74
C LEU A 338 12.99 -15.41 -0.67
N ASP A 339 12.18 -15.07 0.32
CA ASP A 339 11.82 -15.96 1.42
C ASP A 339 10.82 -17.01 0.92
N PRO A 340 11.19 -18.31 0.90
CA PRO A 340 10.32 -19.37 0.41
C PRO A 340 9.10 -19.58 1.31
N LEU A 341 9.12 -19.12 2.58
CA LEU A 341 7.94 -19.15 3.44
C LEU A 341 6.82 -18.28 2.88
N HIS A 342 7.17 -17.09 2.37
CA HIS A 342 6.20 -16.19 1.76
C HIS A 342 5.57 -16.82 0.52
N VAL A 343 6.38 -17.37 -0.39
CA VAL A 343 5.91 -18.04 -1.61
C VAL A 343 4.98 -19.20 -1.26
N ARG A 344 5.31 -20.01 -0.24
CA ARG A 344 4.47 -21.11 0.25
C ARG A 344 3.13 -20.66 0.79
N MET A 345 3.10 -19.68 1.67
CA MET A 345 1.81 -19.17 2.19
C MET A 345 0.94 -18.55 1.10
N TYR A 346 1.54 -18.03 0.04
CA TYR A 346 0.81 -17.37 -1.03
C TYR A 346 0.27 -18.36 -2.06
N PHE A 347 1.12 -19.27 -2.54
CA PHE A 347 0.83 -20.19 -3.64
C PHE A 347 0.56 -21.63 -3.20
N GLY A 348 0.62 -21.92 -1.89
CA GLY A 348 0.33 -23.24 -1.32
C GLY A 348 1.05 -24.36 -2.05
N SER A 349 0.29 -25.36 -2.48
CA SER A 349 0.78 -26.50 -3.23
C SER A 349 1.47 -26.18 -4.57
N TYR A 350 1.30 -24.97 -5.12
CA TYR A 350 2.01 -24.53 -6.33
C TYR A 350 3.38 -23.92 -6.02
N ALA A 351 3.72 -23.66 -4.76
CA ALA A 351 4.98 -23.00 -4.40
C ALA A 351 6.25 -23.67 -4.98
N PRO A 352 6.41 -25.01 -4.99
CA PRO A 352 7.59 -25.62 -5.61
C PRO A 352 7.73 -25.33 -7.11
N LEU A 353 6.60 -25.13 -7.81
CA LEU A 353 6.60 -24.75 -9.22
C LEU A 353 6.98 -23.28 -9.39
N ILE A 354 6.48 -22.43 -8.49
CA ILE A 354 6.79 -21.01 -8.46
C ILE A 354 8.26 -20.77 -8.11
N ASP A 355 8.86 -21.55 -7.22
CA ASP A 355 10.29 -21.46 -6.91
C ASP A 355 11.14 -21.76 -8.15
N LYS A 356 10.81 -22.83 -8.90
CA LYS A 356 11.49 -23.14 -10.19
C LYS A 356 11.33 -22.02 -11.22
N LEU A 357 10.14 -21.44 -11.26
CA LEU A 357 9.88 -20.29 -12.12
C LEU A 357 10.78 -19.11 -11.71
N ILE A 358 10.87 -18.77 -10.43
CA ILE A 358 11.74 -17.71 -9.89
C ILE A 358 13.22 -17.97 -10.22
N ASP A 359 13.69 -19.21 -10.11
CA ASP A 359 15.05 -19.60 -10.48
C ASP A 359 15.31 -19.37 -11.98
N GLY A 360 14.42 -19.84 -12.85
CA GLY A 360 14.53 -19.65 -14.30
C GLY A 360 14.41 -18.18 -14.74
N ILE A 361 13.63 -17.38 -14.02
CA ILE A 361 13.55 -15.92 -14.21
C ILE A 361 14.88 -15.28 -13.86
N THR A 362 15.45 -15.62 -12.70
CA THR A 362 16.70 -15.07 -12.19
C THR A 362 17.86 -15.36 -13.15
N GLU A 363 17.99 -16.62 -13.58
CA GLU A 363 19.00 -17.04 -14.56
C GLU A 363 18.81 -16.30 -15.90
N GLY A 364 17.58 -16.27 -16.40
CA GLY A 364 17.25 -15.61 -17.66
C GLY A 364 17.54 -14.11 -17.64
N TYR A 365 17.19 -13.44 -16.55
CA TYR A 365 17.40 -12.00 -16.39
C TYR A 365 18.90 -11.66 -16.38
N ARG A 366 19.71 -12.41 -15.61
CA ARG A 366 21.17 -12.22 -15.54
C ARG A 366 21.86 -12.50 -16.88
N GLY A 367 21.35 -13.46 -17.65
CA GLY A 367 21.91 -13.81 -18.97
C GLY A 367 21.56 -12.85 -20.11
N ARG A 368 20.51 -12.03 -19.96
CA ARG A 368 20.08 -11.10 -21.02
C ARG A 368 20.91 -9.84 -21.06
N LYS A 369 21.45 -9.53 -22.25
CA LYS A 369 22.04 -8.22 -22.51
C LYS A 369 20.94 -7.15 -22.52
N CYS A 370 21.22 -6.00 -21.95
CA CYS A 370 20.33 -4.85 -22.06
C CYS A 370 20.40 -4.33 -23.50
N ASP A 371 19.25 -4.27 -24.17
CA ASP A 371 19.12 -3.48 -25.38
C ASP A 371 18.80 -2.03 -24.99
N GLU A 372 19.83 -1.17 -24.94
CA GLU A 372 19.68 0.23 -24.57
C GLU A 372 18.87 1.05 -25.60
N GLN A 373 18.70 0.51 -26.82
CA GLN A 373 17.86 1.10 -27.86
C GLN A 373 16.40 0.64 -27.78
N TYR A 374 16.08 -0.25 -26.85
CA TYR A 374 14.75 -0.80 -26.68
C TYR A 374 13.76 0.26 -26.17
N ALA A 375 13.01 0.84 -27.10
CA ALA A 375 11.90 1.73 -26.79
C ALA A 375 10.69 0.90 -26.36
N VAL A 376 10.35 0.94 -25.08
CA VAL A 376 9.14 0.29 -24.57
C VAL A 376 7.93 1.08 -25.05
N THR A 377 7.18 0.52 -26.00
CA THR A 377 5.84 1.02 -26.31
C THR A 377 4.94 0.74 -25.11
N ARG A 378 4.48 1.78 -24.42
CA ARG A 378 3.50 1.61 -23.33
C ARG A 378 2.20 1.11 -23.93
N ALA A 379 1.63 0.07 -23.32
CA ALA A 379 0.29 -0.37 -23.67
C ALA A 379 -0.72 0.75 -23.34
N PRO A 380 -1.84 0.84 -24.09
CA PRO A 380 -2.97 1.63 -23.64
C PRO A 380 -3.36 1.20 -22.23
N ILE A 381 -3.36 2.15 -21.30
CA ILE A 381 -3.71 1.90 -19.91
C ILE A 381 -5.21 1.61 -19.87
N ALA A 382 -5.59 0.40 -19.46
CA ALA A 382 -6.98 0.10 -19.17
C ALA A 382 -7.47 1.00 -18.03
N ARG A 383 -8.73 1.44 -18.04
CA ARG A 383 -9.24 2.33 -16.98
C ARG A 383 -10.27 1.61 -16.13
N PRO A 384 -9.95 1.27 -14.87
CA PRO A 384 -10.96 0.73 -13.97
C PRO A 384 -12.03 1.79 -13.71
N SER A 385 -13.17 1.36 -13.19
CA SER A 385 -14.17 2.30 -12.66
C SER A 385 -13.55 3.14 -11.55
N SER A 386 -13.78 4.46 -11.57
CA SER A 386 -13.33 5.35 -10.48
C SER A 386 -13.95 4.92 -9.16
N SER A 387 -13.15 5.01 -8.10
CA SER A 387 -13.62 4.69 -6.74
C SER A 387 -14.85 5.53 -6.38
N PRO A 388 -15.95 4.93 -5.89
CA PRO A 388 -17.12 5.68 -5.46
C PRO A 388 -16.78 6.67 -4.33
N LEU A 389 -15.79 6.35 -3.49
CA LEU A 389 -15.29 7.24 -2.42
C LEU A 389 -14.87 8.62 -2.96
N LEU A 390 -14.33 8.70 -4.17
CA LEU A 390 -13.90 9.97 -4.77
C LEU A 390 -15.07 10.88 -5.15
N ARG A 391 -16.31 10.38 -5.15
CA ARG A 391 -17.52 11.19 -5.36
C ARG A 391 -17.98 11.86 -4.08
N GLU A 392 -17.54 11.35 -2.93
CA GLU A 392 -17.95 11.87 -1.63
C GLU A 392 -17.44 13.31 -1.41
N PRO A 393 -18.31 14.28 -1.10
CA PRO A 393 -17.92 15.68 -0.97
C PRO A 393 -16.84 15.94 0.09
N LEU A 394 -16.95 15.30 1.26
CA LEU A 394 -15.97 15.46 2.34
C LEU A 394 -14.58 14.96 1.95
N LEU A 395 -14.51 13.81 1.25
CA LEU A 395 -13.23 13.30 0.79
C LEU A 395 -12.61 14.18 -0.30
N ARG A 396 -13.41 14.72 -1.22
CA ARG A 396 -12.93 15.70 -2.21
C ARG A 396 -12.40 16.98 -1.57
N LYS A 397 -13.09 17.49 -0.54
CA LYS A 397 -12.62 18.63 0.25
C LYS A 397 -11.25 18.32 0.87
N LEU A 398 -11.13 17.18 1.55
CA LEU A 398 -9.88 16.75 2.18
C LEU A 398 -8.73 16.61 1.17
N LEU A 399 -8.96 15.95 0.03
CA LEU A 399 -7.95 15.81 -1.02
C LEU A 399 -7.48 17.17 -1.54
N SER A 400 -8.40 18.12 -1.71
CA SER A 400 -8.07 19.49 -2.11
C SER A 400 -7.24 20.22 -1.05
N GLU A 401 -7.64 20.14 0.22
CA GLU A 401 -6.90 20.75 1.34
C GLU A 401 -5.48 20.16 1.44
N ASN A 402 -5.37 18.83 1.41
CA ASN A 402 -4.09 18.12 1.47
C ASN A 402 -3.18 18.46 0.28
N ARG A 403 -3.74 18.62 -0.92
CA ARG A 403 -2.99 19.10 -2.09
C ARG A 403 -2.39 20.49 -1.84
N GLU A 404 -3.14 21.43 -1.28
CA GLU A 404 -2.63 22.79 -1.00
C GLU A 404 -1.59 22.80 0.12
N ILE A 405 -1.75 21.95 1.13
CA ILE A 405 -0.74 21.73 2.18
C ILE A 405 0.55 21.19 1.57
N ILE A 406 0.47 20.17 0.71
CA ILE A 406 1.65 19.62 0.03
C ILE A 406 2.31 20.67 -0.86
N ALA A 407 1.52 21.44 -1.62
CA ALA A 407 2.04 22.48 -2.52
C ALA A 407 2.80 23.59 -1.77
N SER A 408 2.39 23.93 -0.55
CA SER A 408 3.00 24.98 0.27
C SER A 408 4.17 24.49 1.13
N THR A 409 4.15 23.23 1.54
CA THR A 409 5.17 22.65 2.45
C THR A 409 6.25 21.86 1.71
N GLY A 410 6.00 21.50 0.45
CA GLY A 410 6.92 20.81 -0.45
C GLY A 410 6.72 19.30 -0.50
N THR A 411 7.29 18.69 -1.55
CA THR A 411 7.37 17.23 -1.72
C THR A 411 8.75 16.71 -1.31
N PRO A 412 8.90 15.39 -1.11
CA PRO A 412 10.23 14.76 -1.02
C PRO A 412 11.16 15.20 -2.17
N ILE A 413 12.31 15.75 -1.80
CA ILE A 413 13.30 16.29 -2.73
C ILE A 413 13.99 15.11 -3.42
N ARG A 414 14.16 15.16 -4.74
CA ARG A 414 14.95 14.15 -5.45
C ARG A 414 16.40 14.17 -4.94
N PRO A 415 16.90 13.09 -4.32
CA PRO A 415 18.25 13.06 -3.77
C PRO A 415 19.30 12.93 -4.88
N SER A 416 20.48 13.46 -4.66
CA SER A 416 21.68 13.16 -5.45
C SER A 416 22.31 11.83 -5.02
N ALA A 417 23.29 11.34 -5.78
CA ALA A 417 24.05 10.15 -5.37
C ALA A 417 24.73 10.38 -4.00
N GLY A 418 24.57 9.43 -3.07
CA GLY A 418 25.07 9.56 -1.70
C GLY A 418 24.17 10.37 -0.74
N GLU A 419 23.06 10.91 -1.22
CA GLU A 419 22.04 11.59 -0.40
C GLU A 419 20.83 10.68 -0.16
N VAL A 420 20.10 10.98 0.92
CA VAL A 420 18.79 10.42 1.20
C VAL A 420 17.79 11.56 1.36
N SER A 421 16.65 11.41 0.70
CA SER A 421 15.47 12.25 0.93
C SER A 421 14.68 11.71 2.12
N LYS A 422 14.61 12.48 3.20
CA LYS A 422 13.75 12.14 4.33
C LYS A 422 12.33 12.63 4.07
N VAL A 423 11.37 11.72 4.11
CA VAL A 423 9.95 12.06 3.95
C VAL A 423 9.47 12.80 5.19
N GLY A 424 8.95 14.02 4.99
CA GLY A 424 8.45 14.86 6.06
C GLY A 424 7.10 14.39 6.60
N LEU A 425 6.84 14.69 7.88
CA LEU A 425 5.60 14.36 8.57
C LEU A 425 4.37 14.91 7.86
N ILE A 426 4.41 16.17 7.40
CA ILE A 426 3.28 16.81 6.71
C ILE A 426 2.91 16.05 5.44
N PHE A 427 3.91 15.67 4.63
CA PHE A 427 3.68 14.95 3.37
C PHE A 427 3.10 13.55 3.61
N GLY A 428 3.68 12.79 4.56
CA GLY A 428 3.19 11.47 4.91
C GLY A 428 1.76 11.50 5.49
N HIS A 429 1.48 12.47 6.37
CA HIS A 429 0.16 12.64 6.97
C HIS A 429 -0.91 13.09 5.96
N ALA A 430 -0.59 14.00 5.04
CA ALA A 430 -1.52 14.41 3.98
C ALA A 430 -2.02 13.23 3.11
N ILE A 431 -1.22 12.17 2.98
CA ILE A 431 -1.63 10.93 2.28
C ILE A 431 -2.36 9.98 3.25
N CYS A 432 -1.85 9.80 4.47
CA CYS A 432 -2.45 8.89 5.46
C CYS A 432 -3.84 9.33 5.94
N SER A 433 -4.06 10.64 6.08
CA SER A 433 -5.32 11.23 6.56
C SER A 433 -6.50 10.98 5.64
N VAL A 434 -6.26 10.76 4.34
CA VAL A 434 -7.29 10.30 3.41
C VAL A 434 -7.93 9.01 3.91
N PHE A 435 -7.12 8.06 4.36
CA PHE A 435 -7.58 6.75 4.85
C PHE A 435 -8.12 6.81 6.28
N GLY A 436 -7.56 7.70 7.12
CA GLY A 436 -8.12 8.00 8.43
C GLY A 436 -9.54 8.56 8.34
N GLN A 437 -9.76 9.55 7.46
CA GLN A 437 -11.07 10.13 7.18
C GLN A 437 -12.05 9.08 6.67
N ILE A 438 -11.61 8.19 5.76
CA ILE A 438 -12.47 7.12 5.25
C ILE A 438 -12.90 6.18 6.38
N ASN A 439 -11.98 5.84 7.29
CA ASN A 439 -12.28 5.01 8.45
C ASN A 439 -13.28 5.68 9.39
N GLU A 440 -13.06 6.95 9.72
CA GLU A 440 -13.88 7.70 10.68
C GLU A 440 -15.29 7.98 10.15
N VAL A 441 -15.40 8.53 8.94
CA VAL A 441 -16.68 9.01 8.42
C VAL A 441 -17.50 7.89 7.79
N TYR A 442 -16.87 7.00 7.02
CA TYR A 442 -17.59 6.02 6.21
C TYR A 442 -17.59 4.63 6.85
N GLU A 443 -16.42 4.08 7.20
CA GLU A 443 -16.37 2.70 7.72
C GLU A 443 -16.98 2.57 9.12
N ALA A 444 -16.74 3.51 10.05
CA ALA A 444 -17.32 3.44 11.39
C ALA A 444 -18.87 3.47 11.36
N ALA A 445 -19.45 4.34 10.51
CA ALA A 445 -20.89 4.39 10.29
C ALA A 445 -21.41 3.07 9.69
N GLN A 446 -20.72 2.52 8.68
CA GLN A 446 -21.14 1.27 8.04
C GLN A 446 -21.00 0.06 8.97
N ARG A 447 -19.97 -0.01 9.82
CA ARG A 447 -19.84 -1.03 10.88
C ARG A 447 -21.01 -0.98 11.85
N SER A 448 -21.38 0.22 12.30
CA SER A 448 -22.54 0.42 13.17
C SER A 448 -23.84 -0.04 12.51
N ALA A 449 -24.02 0.27 11.22
CA ALA A 449 -25.18 -0.17 10.45
C ALA A 449 -25.25 -1.69 10.30
N ILE A 450 -24.12 -2.36 10.04
CA ILE A 450 -24.05 -3.83 9.95
C ILE A 450 -24.33 -4.49 11.28
N ARG A 451 -23.75 -3.98 12.37
CA ARG A 451 -24.00 -4.48 13.72
C ARG A 451 -25.47 -4.37 14.11
N ALA A 452 -26.16 -3.33 13.64
CA ALA A 452 -27.59 -3.10 13.92
C ALA A 452 -28.53 -4.05 13.16
N MET A 453 -28.06 -4.72 12.11
CA MET A 453 -28.84 -5.75 11.40
C MET A 453 -29.07 -6.97 12.30
N ARG A 454 -30.14 -7.71 12.03
CA ARG A 454 -30.56 -8.82 12.91
C ARG A 454 -30.22 -10.20 12.37
N THR A 455 -30.01 -10.32 11.06
CA THR A 455 -29.88 -11.63 10.41
C THR A 455 -28.85 -11.60 9.28
N LEU A 456 -28.29 -12.78 8.99
CA LEU A 456 -27.42 -12.97 7.84
C LEU A 456 -28.12 -12.63 6.51
N ALA A 457 -29.40 -13.02 6.37
CA ALA A 457 -30.18 -12.76 5.15
C ALA A 457 -30.34 -11.26 4.88
N GLU A 458 -30.51 -10.43 5.91
CA GLU A 458 -30.57 -8.96 5.78
C GLU A 458 -29.23 -8.39 5.30
N TYR A 459 -28.13 -8.90 5.84
CA TYR A 459 -26.78 -8.51 5.41
C TYR A 459 -26.50 -8.90 3.96
N GLU A 460 -26.84 -10.13 3.57
CA GLU A 460 -26.67 -10.64 2.20
C GLU A 460 -27.54 -9.87 1.20
N ASP A 461 -28.80 -9.61 1.53
CA ASP A 461 -29.72 -8.83 0.69
C ASP A 461 -29.22 -7.40 0.46
N ARG A 462 -28.45 -6.83 1.39
CA ARG A 462 -27.94 -5.45 1.26
C ARG A 462 -26.57 -5.39 0.59
N PHE A 463 -25.63 -6.26 0.96
CA PHE A 463 -24.25 -6.18 0.47
C PHE A 463 -23.88 -7.25 -0.56
N ALA A 464 -24.38 -8.47 -0.43
CA ALA A 464 -24.07 -9.54 -1.40
C ALA A 464 -24.84 -9.36 -2.71
N SER A 465 -26.05 -8.79 -2.66
CA SER A 465 -26.84 -8.45 -3.85
C SER A 465 -26.30 -7.24 -4.65
N GLY A 466 -25.29 -6.54 -4.10
CA GLY A 466 -24.73 -5.32 -4.70
C GLY A 466 -25.57 -4.05 -4.52
N ARG A 467 -26.68 -4.07 -3.75
CA ARG A 467 -27.46 -2.85 -3.45
C ARG A 467 -26.62 -1.79 -2.75
N GLU A 468 -25.74 -2.20 -1.84
CA GLU A 468 -24.73 -1.35 -1.23
C GLU A 468 -23.34 -1.97 -1.36
N GLN A 469 -22.33 -1.12 -1.51
CA GLN A 469 -20.93 -1.54 -1.53
C GLN A 469 -20.30 -1.37 -0.16
N ARG A 470 -19.60 -2.40 0.33
CA ARG A 470 -18.83 -2.31 1.57
C ARG A 470 -17.68 -1.32 1.40
N VAL A 471 -17.53 -0.37 2.32
CA VAL A 471 -16.45 0.63 2.31
C VAL A 471 -15.08 -0.06 2.39
N LEU A 472 -14.91 -1.07 3.26
CA LEU A 472 -13.70 -1.92 3.28
C LEU A 472 -13.39 -2.65 1.95
N SER A 473 -14.37 -2.79 1.07
CA SER A 473 -14.18 -3.40 -0.25
C SER A 473 -13.79 -2.37 -1.31
N GLN A 474 -14.02 -1.08 -1.05
CA GLN A 474 -13.68 0.02 -1.94
C GLN A 474 -12.22 0.45 -1.70
N GLY A 475 -11.52 0.80 -2.78
CA GLY A 475 -10.17 1.33 -2.70
C GLY A 475 -9.98 2.48 -3.67
N ILE A 476 -8.88 3.22 -3.51
CA ILE A 476 -8.50 4.32 -4.40
C ILE A 476 -7.25 3.89 -5.15
N THR A 477 -7.23 4.06 -6.47
CA THR A 477 -6.05 3.67 -7.27
C THR A 477 -4.89 4.62 -6.99
N LEU A 478 -3.65 4.17 -7.25
CA LEU A 478 -2.50 5.07 -7.14
C LEU A 478 -2.65 6.29 -8.06
N ARG A 479 -3.15 6.03 -9.27
CA ARG A 479 -3.35 7.07 -10.28
C ARG A 479 -4.34 8.11 -9.78
N ASP A 480 -5.47 7.69 -9.21
CA ASP A 480 -6.48 8.62 -8.69
C ASP A 480 -5.93 9.45 -7.52
N LEU A 481 -5.23 8.83 -6.57
CA LEU A 481 -4.57 9.56 -5.47
C LEU A 481 -3.53 10.55 -6.00
N THR A 482 -2.76 10.13 -7.01
CA THR A 482 -1.75 10.99 -7.64
C THR A 482 -2.41 12.14 -8.38
N ALA A 483 -3.44 11.89 -9.19
CA ALA A 483 -4.21 12.92 -9.86
C ALA A 483 -4.81 13.94 -8.88
N ALA A 484 -5.29 13.47 -7.73
CA ALA A 484 -5.89 14.32 -6.71
C ALA A 484 -4.86 15.15 -5.93
N LEU A 485 -3.75 14.56 -5.50
CA LEU A 485 -2.79 15.19 -4.58
C LEU A 485 -1.57 15.80 -5.28
N LEU A 486 -1.08 15.16 -6.34
CA LEU A 486 0.12 15.54 -7.09
C LEU A 486 -0.07 15.19 -8.59
N PRO A 487 -1.03 15.79 -9.32
CA PRO A 487 -1.35 15.41 -10.70
C PRO A 487 -0.12 15.45 -11.62
N ASP A 488 0.72 16.41 -11.28
CA ASP A 488 2.06 16.65 -11.73
C ASP A 488 3.04 15.47 -11.73
N ALA A 489 2.89 14.53 -10.82
CA ALA A 489 3.74 13.36 -10.71
C ALA A 489 3.44 12.31 -11.79
N LEU A 490 2.24 12.31 -12.40
CA LEU A 490 1.78 11.27 -13.33
C LEU A 490 2.67 11.13 -14.57
N LEU A 491 3.19 12.25 -15.08
CA LEU A 491 4.00 12.34 -16.30
C LEU A 491 5.49 12.60 -16.02
N GLY A 492 5.88 12.63 -14.74
CA GLY A 492 7.24 12.95 -14.35
C GLY A 492 8.23 11.79 -14.51
N SER A 493 9.43 12.02 -13.98
CA SER A 493 10.49 11.01 -13.85
C SER A 493 10.05 9.83 -12.98
N SER A 494 10.85 8.77 -12.95
CA SER A 494 10.65 7.65 -12.03
C SER A 494 10.50 8.09 -10.57
N TRP A 495 11.26 9.11 -10.16
CA TRP A 495 11.15 9.71 -8.83
C TRP A 495 9.80 10.39 -8.61
N ASP A 496 9.38 11.24 -9.55
CA ASP A 496 8.13 11.99 -9.44
C ASP A 496 6.93 11.04 -9.32
N ARG A 497 6.87 10.00 -10.17
CA ARG A 497 5.82 8.97 -10.10
C ARG A 497 5.82 8.21 -8.78
N ALA A 498 6.96 8.10 -8.10
CA ALA A 498 7.07 7.39 -6.83
C ALA A 498 6.62 8.21 -5.62
N LEU A 499 6.48 9.54 -5.73
CA LEU A 499 6.26 10.44 -4.57
C LEU A 499 5.07 10.04 -3.71
N ILE A 500 3.89 9.83 -4.29
CA ILE A 500 2.69 9.40 -3.53
C ILE A 500 2.94 8.04 -2.87
N THR A 501 3.66 7.16 -3.54
CA THR A 501 3.97 5.83 -3.00
C THR A 501 4.90 5.90 -1.79
N LEU A 502 5.73 6.95 -1.66
CA LEU A 502 6.58 7.15 -0.48
C LEU A 502 5.73 7.45 0.76
N GLY A 503 4.69 8.26 0.63
CA GLY A 503 3.74 8.50 1.73
C GLY A 503 2.89 7.26 2.02
N ILE A 504 2.52 6.50 0.99
CA ILE A 504 1.85 5.20 1.15
C ILE A 504 2.73 4.21 1.90
N ASP A 505 4.05 4.17 1.66
CA ASP A 505 4.96 3.27 2.37
C ASP A 505 4.92 3.54 3.87
N THR A 506 4.96 4.82 4.27
CA THR A 506 4.84 5.22 5.67
C THR A 506 3.49 4.81 6.26
N GLY A 507 2.40 4.97 5.51
CA GLY A 507 1.06 4.53 5.94
C GLY A 507 0.92 3.00 6.02
N ASN A 508 1.57 2.27 5.12
CA ASN A 508 1.52 0.81 5.11
C ASN A 508 2.27 0.20 6.29
N ASP A 509 3.45 0.75 6.61
CA ASP A 509 4.23 0.34 7.78
C ASP A 509 3.50 0.57 9.10
N LEU A 510 2.64 1.60 9.12
CA LEU A 510 1.79 1.89 10.25
C LEU A 510 0.51 1.04 10.28
N GLY A 511 0.17 0.33 9.21
CA GLY A 511 -1.09 -0.40 9.03
C GLY A 511 -2.29 0.50 8.70
N ILE A 512 -2.06 1.78 8.35
CA ILE A 512 -3.09 2.75 7.98
C ILE A 512 -3.61 2.49 6.56
N ILE A 513 -2.69 2.13 5.66
CA ILE A 513 -2.96 1.98 4.22
C ILE A 513 -2.59 0.57 3.79
N VAL A 514 -3.50 -0.09 3.09
CA VAL A 514 -3.33 -1.47 2.66
C VAL A 514 -3.43 -1.56 1.14
N PRO A 515 -2.39 -2.08 0.44
CA PRO A 515 -2.52 -2.39 -0.97
C PRO A 515 -3.36 -3.65 -1.17
N VAL A 516 -4.18 -3.64 -2.21
CA VAL A 516 -4.97 -4.79 -2.66
C VAL A 516 -4.98 -4.84 -4.18
N THR A 517 -5.22 -6.02 -4.73
CA THR A 517 -5.49 -6.20 -6.16
C THR A 517 -6.98 -6.48 -6.33
N GLN A 518 -7.61 -5.79 -7.28
CA GLN A 518 -9.03 -5.90 -7.62
C GLN A 518 -9.20 -6.28 -9.08
N TYR A 519 -10.34 -6.89 -9.38
CA TYR A 519 -10.80 -7.18 -10.72
C TYR A 519 -12.15 -6.49 -10.91
N ASP A 520 -12.23 -5.55 -11.85
CA ASP A 520 -13.47 -4.96 -12.33
C ASP A 520 -14.01 -5.86 -13.44
N GLU A 521 -14.89 -6.80 -13.07
CA GLU A 521 -15.51 -7.76 -13.99
C GLU A 521 -16.27 -7.08 -15.12
N THR A 522 -16.85 -5.89 -14.88
CA THR A 522 -17.64 -5.17 -15.88
C THR A 522 -16.77 -4.66 -17.01
N ARG A 523 -15.56 -4.21 -16.68
CA ARG A 523 -14.60 -3.66 -17.65
C ARG A 523 -13.51 -4.65 -18.07
N ASP A 524 -13.49 -5.85 -17.48
CA ASP A 524 -12.44 -6.83 -17.60
C ASP A 524 -11.04 -6.25 -17.28
N VAL A 525 -10.94 -5.47 -16.19
CA VAL A 525 -9.69 -4.78 -15.79
C VAL A 525 -9.22 -5.25 -14.43
N VAL A 526 -7.96 -5.68 -14.34
CA VAL A 526 -7.27 -5.96 -13.09
C VAL A 526 -6.36 -4.80 -12.73
N TYR A 527 -6.39 -4.38 -11.46
CA TYR A 527 -5.65 -3.22 -11.01
C TYR A 527 -5.31 -3.29 -9.53
N ARG A 528 -4.32 -2.49 -9.13
CA ARG A 528 -3.96 -2.27 -7.73
C ARG A 528 -4.63 -1.00 -7.20
N CYS A 529 -5.21 -1.09 -6.02
CA CYS A 529 -5.74 0.05 -5.29
C CYS A 529 -5.35 -0.05 -3.81
N TYR A 530 -5.65 1.00 -3.07
CA TYR A 530 -5.34 1.12 -1.64
C TYR A 530 -6.62 1.29 -0.86
N ARG A 531 -6.71 0.60 0.28
CA ARG A 531 -7.84 0.66 1.20
C ARG A 531 -7.37 1.08 2.59
N ILE A 532 -8.33 1.41 3.44
CA ILE A 532 -8.07 1.60 4.87
C ILE A 532 -7.54 0.29 5.46
N GLY A 533 -6.50 0.40 6.29
CA GLY A 533 -5.98 -0.69 7.11
C GLY A 533 -6.48 -0.62 8.54
N GLU A 534 -6.09 -1.61 9.34
CA GLU A 534 -6.63 -1.87 10.67
C GLU A 534 -6.27 -0.80 11.71
N THR A 535 -5.23 -0.01 11.46
CA THR A 535 -4.75 1.07 12.34
C THR A 535 -4.93 2.45 11.68
N ALA A 536 -5.87 2.58 10.74
CA ALA A 536 -6.23 3.85 10.12
C ALA A 536 -6.56 4.95 11.15
N SER A 537 -6.93 4.56 12.38
CA SER A 537 -7.10 5.44 13.53
C SER A 537 -5.87 6.30 13.89
N LEU A 538 -4.67 5.89 13.49
CA LEU A 538 -3.44 6.64 13.76
C LEU A 538 -3.35 7.98 13.01
N ALA A 539 -4.10 8.14 11.91
CA ALA A 539 -4.11 9.33 11.07
C ALA A 539 -5.53 9.83 10.79
N MET A 540 -6.44 9.80 11.77
CA MET A 540 -7.84 10.19 11.55
C MET A 540 -8.04 11.69 11.41
N THR A 541 -7.26 12.50 12.11
CA THR A 541 -7.54 13.94 12.19
C THR A 541 -6.78 14.68 11.10
N PRO A 542 -7.46 15.25 10.09
CA PRO A 542 -6.81 16.09 9.08
C PRO A 542 -6.00 17.21 9.72
N LEU A 543 -4.87 17.59 9.11
CA LEU A 543 -3.99 18.62 9.65
C LEU A 543 -4.70 19.98 9.80
N THR A 544 -5.59 20.30 8.87
CA THR A 544 -6.44 21.49 8.89
C THR A 544 -7.29 21.53 10.17
N GLN A 545 -8.07 20.47 10.39
CA GLN A 545 -8.88 20.31 11.59
C GLN A 545 -8.05 20.31 12.87
N ALA A 546 -6.93 19.58 12.90
CA ALA A 546 -6.09 19.51 14.09
C ALA A 546 -5.46 20.87 14.47
N ALA A 547 -5.13 21.70 13.49
CA ALA A 547 -4.65 23.07 13.72
C ALA A 547 -5.74 23.96 14.35
N GLU A 548 -7.00 23.79 13.93
CA GLU A 548 -8.15 24.52 14.45
C GLU A 548 -8.54 24.09 15.87
N THR A 549 -8.71 22.78 16.10
CA THR A 549 -9.22 22.24 17.37
C THR A 549 -8.12 22.05 18.42
N GLY A 550 -6.85 21.94 17.99
CA GLY A 550 -5.74 21.53 18.85
C GLY A 550 -5.69 20.01 19.11
N GLU A 551 -6.60 19.24 18.53
CA GLU A 551 -6.67 17.78 18.69
C GLU A 551 -5.76 17.10 17.66
N TRP A 552 -4.50 16.90 18.01
CA TRP A 552 -3.55 16.17 17.16
C TRP A 552 -3.71 14.66 17.33
N ASP A 553 -3.66 13.88 16.24
CA ASP A 553 -3.62 12.42 16.31
C ASP A 553 -2.22 11.88 16.69
N ALA A 554 -2.09 10.55 16.76
CA ALA A 554 -0.83 9.90 17.14
C ALA A 554 0.28 10.17 16.11
N TYR A 555 -0.06 10.18 14.82
CA TYR A 555 0.89 10.46 13.75
C TYR A 555 1.44 11.88 13.86
N CYS A 556 0.59 12.89 14.07
CA CYS A 556 1.02 14.29 14.21
C CYS A 556 1.82 14.52 15.48
N ARG A 557 1.47 13.86 16.58
CA ARG A 557 2.23 13.94 17.85
C ARG A 557 3.67 13.46 17.72
N ALA A 558 4.00 12.67 16.69
CA ALA A 558 5.38 12.30 16.40
C ALA A 558 6.28 13.50 16.04
N ALA A 559 5.71 14.66 15.70
CA ALA A 559 6.44 15.92 15.57
C ALA A 559 7.27 16.24 16.83
N ASN A 560 6.71 16.00 18.03
CA ASN A 560 7.42 16.19 19.29
C ASN A 560 8.53 15.18 19.54
N SER A 561 8.53 14.05 18.83
CA SER A 561 9.62 13.06 18.89
C SER A 561 10.80 13.42 17.99
N GLY A 562 10.79 14.62 17.39
CA GLY A 562 11.91 15.11 16.58
C GLY A 562 11.84 14.73 15.10
N PHE A 563 10.74 14.12 14.64
CA PHE A 563 10.53 13.87 13.20
C PHE A 563 10.52 15.19 12.41
N PRO A 564 11.08 15.22 11.19
CA PRO A 564 11.10 16.42 10.37
C PRO A 564 9.69 16.75 9.92
N LEU A 565 9.28 18.01 10.12
CA LEU A 565 7.95 18.47 9.69
C LEU A 565 7.85 18.49 8.16
N LYS A 566 8.89 19.00 7.49
CA LYS A 566 9.02 19.08 6.04
C LYS A 566 9.98 18.04 5.51
N SER A 567 9.83 17.68 4.24
CA SER A 567 10.79 16.79 3.58
C SER A 567 12.13 17.49 3.39
N VAL A 568 13.23 16.77 3.61
CA VAL A 568 14.60 17.32 3.53
C VAL A 568 15.53 16.34 2.84
N ALA A 569 16.51 16.84 2.09
CA ALA A 569 17.64 16.04 1.62
C ALA A 569 18.77 16.09 2.66
N SER A 570 19.44 14.96 2.88
CA SER A 570 20.55 14.87 3.82
C SER A 570 21.60 13.89 3.29
N THR A 571 22.87 14.10 3.65
CA THR A 571 23.91 13.12 3.30
C THR A 571 23.71 11.84 4.11
N LEU A 572 23.95 10.68 3.51
CA LEU A 572 23.86 9.39 4.20
C LEU A 572 24.71 9.32 5.49
N ALA A 573 25.86 10.00 5.49
CA ALA A 573 26.74 10.08 6.66
C ALA A 573 26.09 10.85 7.83
N THR A 574 25.40 11.96 7.55
CA THR A 574 24.70 12.75 8.58
C THR A 574 23.53 11.99 9.19
N THR A 575 22.79 11.22 8.38
CA THR A 575 21.64 10.41 8.82
C THR A 575 22.03 9.29 9.79
N ALA A 576 23.25 8.73 9.64
CA ALA A 576 23.78 7.75 10.59
C ALA A 576 24.18 8.38 11.94
N VAL A 577 24.68 9.63 11.92
CA VAL A 577 25.19 10.35 13.10
C VAL A 577 24.07 11.03 13.91
N THR A 578 23.03 11.54 13.25
CA THR A 578 21.89 12.23 13.91
C THR A 578 20.94 11.30 14.68
N ARG A 579 21.22 9.99 14.75
CA ARG A 579 20.50 9.03 15.59
C ARG A 579 20.55 9.35 17.10
N ALA A 580 21.49 10.21 17.54
CA ALA A 580 21.83 10.43 18.94
C ALA A 580 21.47 11.81 19.52
N GLU A 581 21.12 12.80 18.70
CA GLU A 581 20.90 14.17 19.18
C GLU A 581 19.41 14.53 19.21
N THR A 582 18.73 14.10 20.27
CA THR A 582 17.45 14.66 20.68
C THR A 582 17.68 16.09 21.20
N THR A 583 17.77 17.07 20.29
CA THR A 583 17.59 18.47 20.67
C THR A 583 16.22 18.63 21.30
N THR A 584 16.14 19.37 22.40
CA THR A 584 14.96 19.50 23.26
C THR A 584 13.71 19.89 22.43
N PRO A 585 12.63 19.08 22.47
CA PRO A 585 11.53 19.11 21.49
C PRO A 585 10.45 20.20 21.71
N VAL A 586 10.68 21.18 22.58
CA VAL A 586 9.62 22.10 23.01
C VAL A 586 9.21 23.02 21.85
N GLY A 587 7.94 22.96 21.45
CA GLY A 587 7.35 23.87 20.45
C GLY A 587 7.14 23.29 19.04
N ARG A 588 7.41 22.00 18.78
CA ARG A 588 7.29 21.43 17.41
C ARG A 588 5.86 21.23 16.93
N LEU A 589 4.90 20.94 17.83
CA LEU A 589 3.49 20.91 17.44
C LEU A 589 2.98 22.32 17.11
N GLU A 590 3.45 23.34 17.83
CA GLU A 590 3.14 24.73 17.57
C GLU A 590 3.77 25.20 16.25
N GLU A 591 5.00 24.74 15.95
CA GLU A 591 5.62 24.95 14.64
C GLU A 591 4.81 24.26 13.53
N LEU A 592 4.41 22.99 13.74
CA LEU A 592 3.54 22.27 12.80
C LEU A 592 2.24 23.05 12.58
N LYS A 593 1.55 23.45 13.64
CA LYS A 593 0.34 24.28 13.59
C LYS A 593 0.59 25.55 12.76
N SER A 594 1.66 26.29 13.06
CA SER A 594 2.01 27.51 12.34
C SER A 594 2.27 27.25 10.85
N LEU A 595 2.92 26.14 10.50
CA LEU A 595 3.14 25.74 9.11
C LEU A 595 1.82 25.45 8.41
N ILE A 596 0.89 24.74 9.07
CA ILE A 596 -0.44 24.43 8.51
C ILE A 596 -1.28 25.69 8.37
N GLU A 597 -1.35 26.56 9.37
CA GLU A 597 -2.08 27.83 9.31
C GLU A 597 -1.56 28.78 8.22
N LYS A 598 -0.28 28.68 7.86
CA LYS A 598 0.31 29.42 6.73
C LYS A 598 0.06 28.74 5.39
N ALA A 599 -0.06 27.41 5.40
CA ALA A 599 -0.29 26.59 4.23
C ALA A 599 -1.74 26.65 3.75
N VAL A 600 -2.69 26.64 4.67
CA VAL A 600 -4.14 26.60 4.43
C VAL A 600 -4.61 28.01 4.06
N PRO A 601 -5.02 28.24 2.81
CA PRO A 601 -5.43 29.57 2.34
C PRO A 601 -6.79 30.04 2.87
N GLY A 602 -7.50 29.22 3.67
CA GLY A 602 -8.86 29.44 4.16
C GLY A 602 -9.87 28.44 3.57
N ASP A 603 -11.15 28.63 3.84
CA ASP A 603 -12.24 27.84 3.26
C ASP A 603 -12.38 28.10 1.76
N ILE A 604 -12.66 27.05 0.99
CA ILE A 604 -12.95 27.18 -0.44
C ILE A 604 -14.32 27.87 -0.59
N LEU A 605 -14.32 29.13 -1.04
CA LEU A 605 -15.53 29.91 -1.28
C LEU A 605 -16.14 29.62 -2.65
N SER A 606 -15.29 29.45 -3.66
CA SER A 606 -15.71 29.01 -4.99
C SER A 606 -14.60 28.27 -5.72
N GLN A 607 -14.98 27.34 -6.58
CA GLN A 607 -14.10 26.65 -7.51
C GLN A 607 -14.75 26.66 -8.90
N SER A 608 -14.03 27.13 -9.90
CA SER A 608 -14.54 27.28 -11.25
C SER A 608 -13.56 26.70 -12.25
N ASP A 609 -14.09 25.89 -13.18
CA ASP A 609 -13.34 25.35 -14.30
C ASP A 609 -13.40 26.32 -15.48
N GLY A 610 -12.29 26.45 -16.21
CA GLY A 610 -12.25 27.27 -17.40
C GLY A 610 -11.19 26.84 -18.38
N GLU A 611 -11.26 27.40 -19.59
CA GLU A 611 -10.32 27.14 -20.68
C GLU A 611 -9.51 28.40 -20.98
N VAL A 612 -8.19 28.23 -21.15
CA VAL A 612 -7.29 29.33 -21.48
C VAL A 612 -7.50 29.71 -22.95
N VAL A 613 -8.09 30.87 -23.20
CA VAL A 613 -8.41 31.34 -24.56
C VAL A 613 -7.31 32.20 -25.20
N SER A 614 -6.41 32.78 -24.40
CA SER A 614 -5.24 33.51 -24.92
C SER A 614 -4.12 33.64 -23.89
N ILE A 615 -2.87 33.72 -24.35
CA ILE A 615 -1.69 34.02 -23.52
C ILE A 615 -0.89 35.16 -24.17
N ARG A 616 -0.86 36.35 -23.55
CA ARG A 616 -0.19 37.55 -24.09
C ARG A 616 0.35 38.45 -22.99
N ASP A 617 1.52 39.05 -23.24
CA ASP A 617 2.10 40.14 -22.44
C ASP A 617 2.24 39.86 -20.93
N GLY A 618 2.55 38.61 -20.55
CA GLY A 618 2.64 38.22 -19.14
C GLY A 618 1.30 37.91 -18.48
N PHE A 619 0.21 37.85 -19.25
CA PHE A 619 -1.13 37.49 -18.82
C PHE A 619 -1.68 36.32 -19.63
N PHE A 620 -2.70 35.66 -19.08
CA PHE A 620 -3.52 34.69 -19.77
C PHE A 620 -4.99 35.00 -19.51
N SER A 621 -5.84 34.72 -20.50
CA SER A 621 -7.29 34.89 -20.38
C SER A 621 -7.94 33.53 -20.27
N VAL A 622 -8.83 33.36 -19.32
CA VAL A 622 -9.57 32.12 -19.08
C VAL A 622 -11.05 32.39 -19.29
N GLN A 623 -11.69 31.57 -20.11
CA GLN A 623 -13.14 31.52 -20.22
C GLN A 623 -13.66 30.47 -19.23
N PHE A 624 -14.39 30.90 -18.20
CA PHE A 624 -14.98 29.98 -17.23
C PHE A 624 -16.33 29.47 -17.70
N ASP A 625 -16.61 28.20 -17.41
CA ASP A 625 -17.90 27.59 -17.67
C ASP A 625 -19.00 28.31 -16.88
N ALA A 626 -20.07 28.69 -17.58
CA ALA A 626 -21.22 29.30 -16.96
C ALA A 626 -21.93 28.30 -16.03
N THR A 627 -21.86 28.52 -14.71
CA THR A 627 -22.72 27.79 -13.77
C THR A 627 -24.11 28.45 -13.75
N GLY A 628 -25.07 27.91 -14.51
CA GLY A 628 -26.47 28.38 -14.54
C GLY A 628 -26.80 29.37 -15.67
N GLU A 629 -27.74 30.31 -15.45
CA GLU A 629 -28.20 31.31 -16.44
C GLU A 629 -27.20 32.44 -16.75
N SER A 630 -25.98 32.38 -16.21
CA SER A 630 -24.98 33.44 -16.39
C SER A 630 -24.22 33.29 -17.70
N GLN A 631 -23.84 34.40 -18.34
CA GLN A 631 -23.00 34.35 -19.55
C GLN A 631 -21.58 33.90 -19.20
N ALA A 632 -20.94 33.12 -20.08
CA ALA A 632 -19.55 32.72 -19.92
C ALA A 632 -18.66 33.97 -19.75
N GLN A 633 -17.92 34.03 -18.63
CA GLN A 633 -17.09 35.16 -18.29
C GLN A 633 -15.63 34.86 -18.67
N THR A 634 -15.02 35.75 -19.46
CA THR A 634 -13.58 35.73 -19.71
C THR A 634 -12.87 36.59 -18.67
N VAL A 635 -11.91 36.03 -17.95
CA VAL A 635 -11.12 36.73 -16.93
C VAL A 635 -9.66 36.72 -17.33
N GLN A 636 -9.04 37.90 -17.32
CA GLN A 636 -7.60 38.04 -17.56
C GLN A 636 -6.82 37.95 -16.25
N MET A 637 -5.77 37.13 -16.24
CA MET A 637 -4.99 36.79 -15.04
C MET A 637 -3.49 36.92 -15.33
N PRO A 638 -2.67 37.45 -14.41
CA PRO A 638 -1.23 37.52 -14.61
C PRO A 638 -0.59 36.13 -14.49
N LEU A 639 0.39 35.82 -15.36
CA LEU A 639 1.16 34.56 -15.30
C LEU A 639 1.86 34.38 -13.95
N ALA A 640 2.21 35.47 -13.26
CA ALA A 640 2.78 35.43 -11.91
C ALA A 640 1.83 34.84 -10.84
N ARG A 641 0.53 34.64 -11.15
CA ARG A 641 -0.41 33.92 -10.28
C ARG A 641 -0.29 32.41 -10.39
N LEU A 642 0.35 31.93 -11.45
CA LEU A 642 0.66 30.52 -11.64
C LEU A 642 1.95 30.19 -10.91
N SER A 643 2.06 28.95 -10.45
CA SER A 643 3.37 28.43 -10.08
C SER A 643 4.30 28.44 -11.31
N ASP A 644 5.62 28.50 -11.13
CA ASP A 644 6.59 28.38 -12.23
C ASP A 644 6.30 27.19 -13.14
N ARG A 645 5.74 26.12 -12.56
CA ARG A 645 5.35 24.92 -13.26
C ARG A 645 4.05 25.08 -14.05
N ASP A 646 2.97 25.52 -13.40
CA ASP A 646 1.70 25.82 -14.06
C ASP A 646 1.94 26.77 -15.25
N GLY A 647 2.81 27.78 -15.06
CA GLY A 647 3.21 28.72 -16.11
C GLY A 647 3.94 28.06 -17.29
N ARG A 648 4.74 27.00 -17.07
CA ARG A 648 5.38 26.22 -18.14
C ARG A 648 4.41 25.30 -18.89
N ALA A 649 3.38 24.80 -18.20
CA ALA A 649 2.38 23.90 -18.78
C ALA A 649 1.24 24.65 -19.47
N LEU A 650 1.07 25.93 -19.15
CA LEU A 650 0.01 26.76 -19.70
C LEU A 650 0.17 26.94 -21.22
N GLN A 651 -0.86 26.54 -21.96
CA GLN A 651 -1.01 26.77 -23.40
C GLN A 651 -2.44 27.24 -23.69
N GLU A 652 -2.67 27.90 -24.82
CA GLU A 652 -4.04 28.15 -25.28
C GLU A 652 -4.78 26.81 -25.47
N GLY A 653 -6.03 26.72 -25.01
CA GLY A 653 -6.81 25.49 -24.88
C GLY A 653 -6.55 24.69 -23.60
N SER A 654 -5.61 25.12 -22.75
CA SER A 654 -5.40 24.45 -21.45
C SER A 654 -6.61 24.65 -20.56
N LEU A 655 -7.08 23.56 -19.95
CA LEU A 655 -8.09 23.65 -18.89
C LEU A 655 -7.41 24.11 -17.60
N VAL A 656 -8.09 24.97 -16.84
CA VAL A 656 -7.63 25.46 -15.55
C VAL A 656 -8.73 25.33 -14.50
N VAL A 657 -8.31 25.26 -13.24
CA VAL A 657 -9.19 25.38 -12.09
C VAL A 657 -8.82 26.65 -11.34
N TRP A 658 -9.78 27.53 -11.16
CA TRP A 658 -9.64 28.72 -10.32
C TRP A 658 -10.36 28.48 -9.01
N THR A 659 -9.58 28.45 -7.92
CA THR A 659 -10.10 28.29 -6.56
C THR A 659 -9.96 29.60 -5.81
N VAL A 660 -11.06 30.11 -5.27
CA VAL A 660 -11.09 31.27 -4.37
C VAL A 660 -11.25 30.76 -2.95
N PHE A 661 -10.34 31.20 -2.08
CA PHE A 661 -10.34 30.88 -0.67
C PHE A 661 -10.73 32.11 0.13
N GLN A 662 -11.44 31.91 1.23
CA GLN A 662 -11.74 32.93 2.22
C GLN A 662 -11.20 32.50 3.57
N ARG A 663 -10.42 33.37 4.20
CA ARG A 663 -10.00 33.21 5.58
C ARG A 663 -10.68 34.27 6.43
N ASP A 664 -11.33 33.81 7.50
CA ASP A 664 -11.86 34.68 8.53
C ASP A 664 -10.71 35.04 9.46
N ALA A 665 -10.28 36.31 9.47
CA ALA A 665 -9.22 36.81 10.33
C ALA A 665 -9.71 38.04 11.09
N ASP A 666 -9.91 37.89 12.41
CA ASP A 666 -10.16 38.94 13.40
C ASP A 666 -10.76 40.25 12.82
N GLU A 667 -12.00 40.16 12.32
CA GLU A 667 -12.84 41.26 11.77
C GLU A 667 -12.65 41.64 10.28
N SER A 668 -11.82 40.93 9.51
CA SER A 668 -11.70 41.09 8.06
C SER A 668 -11.74 39.76 7.29
N PHE A 669 -12.29 39.79 6.08
CA PHE A 669 -12.26 38.64 5.17
C PHE A 669 -11.05 38.77 4.25
N ASP A 670 -10.05 37.91 4.42
CA ASP A 670 -8.97 37.80 3.44
C ASP A 670 -9.38 36.81 2.36
N ARG A 671 -9.41 37.27 1.11
CA ARG A 671 -9.70 36.43 -0.05
C ARG A 671 -8.45 36.22 -0.85
N THR A 672 -7.98 34.99 -0.89
CA THR A 672 -6.91 34.59 -1.79
C THR A 672 -7.49 33.77 -2.92
N SER A 673 -6.82 33.76 -4.08
CA SER A 673 -7.23 32.85 -5.15
C SER A 673 -6.02 32.24 -5.83
N ARG A 674 -6.18 31.00 -6.28
CA ARG A 674 -5.14 30.22 -6.96
C ARG A 674 -5.71 29.67 -8.25
N VAL A 675 -4.90 29.73 -9.30
CA VAL A 675 -5.22 29.18 -10.60
C VAL A 675 -4.25 28.04 -10.87
N ARG A 676 -4.77 26.90 -11.28
CA ARG A 676 -3.99 25.68 -11.56
C ARG A 676 -4.31 25.20 -12.97
N VAL A 677 -3.30 24.77 -13.70
CA VAL A 677 -3.50 24.11 -15.00
C VAL A 677 -3.91 22.65 -14.74
N ARG A 678 -4.97 22.17 -15.40
CA ARG A 678 -5.33 20.75 -15.39
C ARG A 678 -4.39 20.01 -16.34
N HIS A 679 -3.71 19.01 -15.80
CA HIS A 679 -2.77 18.18 -16.58
C HIS A 679 -3.42 16.92 -17.17
N GLU A 680 -4.69 16.64 -16.84
CA GLU A 680 -5.51 15.61 -17.50
C GLU A 680 -6.84 16.23 -17.96
N PRO A 681 -7.38 15.81 -19.12
CA PRO A 681 -8.75 16.18 -19.49
C PRO A 681 -9.72 15.60 -18.45
N PRO A 682 -10.81 16.31 -18.09
CA PRO A 682 -11.88 15.72 -17.30
C PRO A 682 -12.38 14.45 -17.99
N LEU A 683 -12.73 13.43 -17.20
CA LEU A 683 -13.54 12.33 -17.71
C LEU A 683 -14.85 12.94 -18.21
N ASP A 684 -15.06 12.92 -19.52
CA ASP A 684 -16.33 13.35 -20.09
C ASP A 684 -17.37 12.26 -19.74
N ASP A 685 -18.25 12.54 -18.78
CA ASP A 685 -19.40 11.69 -18.43
C ASP A 685 -20.22 11.25 -19.68
N PRO A 686 -20.40 12.10 -20.71
CA PRO A 686 -20.92 11.70 -22.03
C PRO A 686 -20.17 10.58 -22.74
N GLN A 687 -18.82 10.55 -22.70
CA GLN A 687 -18.04 9.47 -23.31
C GLN A 687 -18.18 8.16 -22.53
N LEU A 688 -18.31 8.26 -21.21
CA LEU A 688 -18.60 7.11 -20.35
C LEU A 688 -20.02 6.57 -20.59
N ALA A 689 -21.01 7.45 -20.72
CA ALA A 689 -22.39 7.11 -21.03
C ALA A 689 -22.53 6.51 -22.44
N ALA A 690 -21.80 7.04 -23.44
CA ALA A 690 -21.76 6.51 -24.80
C ALA A 690 -21.13 5.12 -24.87
N ALA A 691 -20.06 4.87 -24.10
CA ALA A 691 -19.43 3.55 -24.01
C ALA A 691 -20.35 2.52 -23.34
N VAL A 692 -21.06 2.91 -22.27
CA VAL A 692 -22.06 2.06 -21.60
C VAL A 692 -23.26 1.77 -22.52
N ALA A 693 -23.74 2.78 -23.25
CA ALA A 693 -24.83 2.61 -24.22
C ALA A 693 -24.44 1.68 -25.38
N ALA A 694 -23.19 1.73 -25.85
CA ALA A 694 -22.68 0.86 -26.90
C ALA A 694 -22.56 -0.61 -26.45
N VAL A 695 -22.25 -0.87 -25.17
CA VAL A 695 -22.20 -2.22 -24.59
C VAL A 695 -23.59 -2.82 -24.36
N HIS A 696 -24.62 -2.00 -24.11
CA HIS A 696 -26.00 -2.47 -23.98
C HIS A 696 -26.74 -2.62 -25.32
N ALA A 697 -26.16 -2.13 -26.42
CA ALA A 697 -26.75 -2.19 -27.76
C ALA A 697 -26.22 -3.34 -28.64
N GLY A 698 -25.22 -4.09 -28.17
CA GLY A 698 -24.70 -5.31 -28.78
C GLY A 698 -24.96 -6.52 -27.89
#